data_AF-A0A062VB01-F1
#
_entry.id   AF-A0A062VB01-F1
#
_cell.length_a   1.000
_cell.length_b   1.000
_cell.length_c   1.000
_cell.angle_alpha   90.00
_cell.angle_beta   90.00
_cell.angle_gamma   90.00
#
_symmetry.space_group_name_H-M   'P 1'
#
loop_
_entity.id
_entity.type
_entity.pdbx_description
1 polymer ?
#
loop_
_entity_poly.entity_id
_entity_poly.type
_entity_poly.pdbx_seq_one_letter_code
_entity_poly.pdbx_strand_id
1 'polypeptide(L)'
;MTKAAGNYQHTPDEPWIFRTYAGHSTAKKSNELYRLNLSKGQTGLSIAFDLPTQTAYDADHILSKGEVGKVGVPVKHLGDMRELFAELPLETMNTSMTINAPAAWMLALYVALADERGDSRKKLRGTTQNDIVKEYLSRGTYVFPPEPSLRLISDMVSWCYTEVPKWNPMNVCSYHLQEAGATPEQELAYALATAIAVLDTVKAGGQVPESDFETVFGRISFFVNAGVRFVTELCKMRAFVDLWEEIGRERYGVTDPKALLFRYGVQVNSLGLTEPQPENNVYRILMEALAVTLSKRARCRALQLPAWNEAMGLPRPWDQQWSLRLQQILAYETDLLEFEDIFDGSHVITAKTEELKEKARATLAKIDEIGGATAAIGFMKESLVGAHIDRIRAIESGALTVVGVNRFTETEPSPLGGGDGAIQTVDPAEEAMQVRDLKAWRAARDNAAAEAALAELRAAATENRNIMEPSITCAKAGVTTGEWGTVLRDVFGEFRAPTGVALVVASSGEEDVEKVKADVARVSEALGRTLTYVLGKPGLDGHSNGAEQIAARGREVGMDVVYEGIRFTPAEIAAQAKEAKAHVVGLSILSGSHLDLVRETVAELRKLGLDHVPVVVGGIIPPEDGRALRQMGVAAVYTPKDFRITEIMGDVTRLVEKAWLVKG
;
A
#
# COMPACT_ATOMS: atom_id res chain seq x y z
N MET A 1 5.91 -13.39 -52.75
CA MET A 1 6.13 -14.52 -51.81
C MET A 1 5.15 -14.36 -50.67
N THR A 2 4.03 -15.06 -50.78
CA THR A 2 2.95 -15.16 -49.81
C THR A 2 3.47 -15.89 -48.58
N LYS A 3 3.88 -15.15 -47.54
CA LYS A 3 4.00 -15.71 -46.19
C LYS A 3 2.59 -16.08 -45.74
N ALA A 4 2.43 -17.32 -45.28
CA ALA A 4 1.18 -17.91 -44.82
C ALA A 4 0.39 -16.91 -43.97
N ALA A 5 -0.88 -16.71 -44.31
CA ALA A 5 -1.86 -16.04 -43.45
C ALA A 5 -2.00 -16.92 -42.19
N GLY A 6 -1.16 -16.65 -41.20
CA GLY A 6 -1.28 -17.26 -39.87
C GLY A 6 -2.61 -16.84 -39.26
N ASN A 7 -3.15 -17.71 -38.41
CA ASN A 7 -4.44 -17.57 -37.75
C ASN A 7 -4.39 -16.41 -36.73
N TYR A 8 -4.44 -15.16 -37.21
CA TYR A 8 -4.35 -13.93 -36.39
C TYR A 8 -5.59 -13.73 -35.51
N GLN A 9 -6.69 -14.41 -35.85
CA GLN A 9 -7.90 -14.49 -35.07
C GLN A 9 -8.10 -15.94 -34.63
N HIS A 10 -8.51 -16.13 -33.38
CA HIS A 10 -8.74 -17.42 -32.74
C HIS A 10 -10.01 -17.36 -31.89
N THR A 11 -10.43 -18.51 -31.34
CA THR A 11 -11.52 -18.54 -30.35
C THR A 11 -11.18 -17.63 -29.17
N PRO A 12 -12.15 -16.88 -28.61
CA PRO A 12 -11.90 -16.00 -27.48
C PRO A 12 -11.13 -16.69 -26.35
N ASP A 13 -10.04 -16.05 -25.95
CA ASP A 13 -9.28 -16.39 -24.75
C ASP A 13 -10.13 -16.28 -23.47
N GLU A 14 -9.80 -17.06 -22.43
CA GLU A 14 -10.38 -16.80 -21.10
C GLU A 14 -9.99 -15.40 -20.59
N PRO A 15 -10.94 -14.63 -20.03
CA PRO A 15 -10.62 -13.31 -19.49
C PRO A 15 -9.70 -13.41 -18.27
N TRP A 16 -9.09 -12.28 -17.91
CA TRP A 16 -8.41 -12.16 -16.63
C TRP A 16 -9.39 -12.31 -15.46
N ILE A 17 -8.86 -12.55 -14.27
CA ILE A 17 -9.66 -12.57 -13.05
C ILE A 17 -10.16 -11.16 -12.76
N PHE A 18 -11.48 -10.97 -12.73
CA PHE A 18 -12.09 -9.73 -12.28
C PHE A 18 -11.97 -9.67 -10.77
N ARG A 19 -11.17 -8.73 -10.25
CA ARG A 19 -11.00 -8.51 -8.82
C ARG A 19 -11.51 -7.13 -8.44
N THR A 20 -12.26 -7.08 -7.34
CA THR A 20 -12.43 -5.85 -6.58
C THR A 20 -11.68 -6.02 -5.26
N TYR A 21 -10.95 -4.98 -4.87
CA TYR A 21 -10.33 -4.92 -3.55
C TYR A 21 -11.42 -4.59 -2.54
N ALA A 22 -11.69 -5.49 -1.61
CA ALA A 22 -12.80 -5.31 -0.70
C ALA A 22 -12.43 -5.77 0.71
N GLY A 23 -12.80 -4.93 1.66
CA GLY A 23 -12.76 -5.20 3.10
C GLY A 23 -13.69 -4.19 3.75
N HIS A 24 -14.37 -4.63 4.79
CA HIS A 24 -15.33 -3.82 5.55
C HIS A 24 -15.01 -3.91 7.03
N SER A 25 -15.57 -2.99 7.82
CA SER A 25 -15.43 -2.86 9.27
C SER A 25 -15.50 -4.13 10.13
N THR A 26 -16.09 -5.23 9.64
CA THR A 26 -16.12 -6.53 10.32
C THR A 26 -15.94 -7.69 9.35
N ALA A 27 -15.56 -8.86 9.87
CA ALA A 27 -15.46 -10.09 9.08
C ALA A 27 -16.80 -10.48 8.44
N LYS A 28 -17.89 -10.41 9.21
CA LYS A 28 -19.25 -10.65 8.71
C LYS A 28 -19.65 -9.72 7.55
N LYS A 29 -19.48 -8.40 7.70
CA LYS A 29 -19.82 -7.44 6.62
C LYS A 29 -18.94 -7.64 5.39
N SER A 30 -17.68 -7.99 5.60
CA SER A 30 -16.76 -8.33 4.50
C SER A 30 -17.22 -9.59 3.75
N ASN A 31 -17.65 -10.63 4.46
CA ASN A 31 -18.23 -11.83 3.86
C ASN A 31 -19.47 -11.52 3.01
N GLU A 32 -20.41 -10.73 3.55
CA GLU A 32 -21.62 -10.29 2.83
C GLU A 32 -21.25 -9.54 1.55
N LEU A 33 -20.26 -8.63 1.60
CA LEU A 33 -19.75 -7.91 0.45
C LEU A 33 -19.10 -8.85 -0.59
N TYR A 34 -18.31 -9.82 -0.15
CA TYR A 34 -17.69 -10.82 -1.03
C TYR A 34 -18.74 -11.63 -1.79
N ARG A 35 -19.75 -12.14 -1.08
CA ARG A 35 -20.85 -12.90 -1.69
C ARG A 35 -21.65 -12.06 -2.68
N LEU A 36 -21.92 -10.80 -2.32
CA LEU A 36 -22.62 -9.86 -3.21
C LEU A 36 -21.82 -9.61 -4.49
N ASN A 37 -20.52 -9.34 -4.38
CA ASN A 37 -19.69 -9.07 -5.55
C ASN A 37 -19.51 -10.32 -6.44
N LEU A 38 -19.36 -11.50 -5.83
CA LEU A 38 -19.38 -12.78 -6.56
C LEU A 38 -20.70 -12.97 -7.33
N SER A 39 -21.85 -12.67 -6.71
CA SER A 39 -23.15 -12.74 -7.41
C SER A 39 -23.31 -11.71 -8.54
N LYS A 40 -22.47 -10.67 -8.56
CA LYS A 40 -22.44 -9.63 -9.61
C LYS A 40 -21.41 -9.93 -10.72
N GLY A 41 -20.73 -11.07 -10.67
CA GLY A 41 -19.80 -11.54 -11.69
C GLY A 41 -18.32 -11.30 -11.38
N GLN A 42 -17.95 -11.01 -10.14
CA GLN A 42 -16.55 -11.09 -9.69
C GLN A 42 -16.08 -12.55 -9.70
N THR A 43 -14.82 -12.80 -10.08
CA THR A 43 -14.31 -14.18 -10.25
C THR A 43 -13.17 -14.56 -9.30
N GLY A 44 -12.65 -13.62 -8.50
CA GLY A 44 -11.69 -13.92 -7.43
C GLY A 44 -11.80 -12.95 -6.27
N LEU A 45 -11.44 -13.38 -5.07
CA LEU A 45 -11.45 -12.52 -3.87
C LEU A 45 -10.11 -11.81 -3.68
N SER A 46 -10.18 -10.59 -3.18
CA SER A 46 -9.02 -9.79 -2.78
C SER A 46 -9.32 -9.15 -1.43
N ILE A 47 -8.67 -9.64 -0.38
CA ILE A 47 -8.93 -9.28 1.01
C ILE A 47 -8.09 -8.07 1.38
N ALA A 48 -8.77 -7.01 1.79
CA ALA A 48 -8.18 -5.83 2.40
C ALA A 48 -8.27 -5.94 3.93
N PHE A 49 -7.13 -6.00 4.62
CA PHE A 49 -7.09 -6.05 6.08
C PHE A 49 -7.00 -4.65 6.69
N ASP A 50 -7.45 -4.46 7.92
CA ASP A 50 -7.25 -3.20 8.64
C ASP A 50 -5.77 -2.99 9.05
N LEU A 51 -5.43 -1.77 9.48
CA LEU A 51 -4.05 -1.44 9.84
C LEU A 51 -3.53 -2.22 11.07
N PRO A 52 -4.32 -2.45 12.14
CA PRO A 52 -3.93 -3.34 13.22
C PRO A 52 -3.52 -4.73 12.74
N THR A 53 -4.35 -5.37 11.90
CA THR A 53 -4.03 -6.69 11.34
C THR A 53 -2.77 -6.63 10.48
N GLN A 54 -2.62 -5.62 9.62
CA GLN A 54 -1.45 -5.45 8.76
C GLN A 54 -0.15 -5.25 9.54
N THR A 55 -0.23 -4.68 10.74
CA THR A 55 0.90 -4.41 11.62
C THR A 55 1.00 -5.40 12.78
N ALA A 56 0.26 -6.52 12.74
CA ALA A 56 0.29 -7.56 13.77
C ALA A 56 0.01 -7.03 15.19
N TYR A 57 -0.94 -6.10 15.32
CA TYR A 57 -1.50 -5.64 16.57
C TYR A 57 -2.93 -6.15 16.72
N ASP A 58 -3.35 -6.36 17.97
CA ASP A 58 -4.75 -6.64 18.28
C ASP A 58 -5.58 -5.36 18.35
N ALA A 59 -6.90 -5.50 18.17
CA ALA A 59 -7.84 -4.40 18.20
C ALA A 59 -7.83 -3.60 19.52
N ASP A 60 -7.39 -4.20 20.64
CA ASP A 60 -7.31 -3.54 21.95
C ASP A 60 -5.94 -2.92 22.28
N HIS A 61 -4.99 -2.95 21.34
CA HIS A 61 -3.71 -2.29 21.48
C HIS A 61 -3.83 -0.76 21.35
N ILE A 62 -3.00 0.00 22.07
CA ILE A 62 -3.08 1.47 22.12
C ILE A 62 -2.95 2.13 20.74
N LEU A 63 -2.07 1.59 19.88
CA LEU A 63 -1.88 2.09 18.51
C LEU A 63 -3.05 1.73 17.58
N SER A 64 -3.86 0.72 17.91
CA SER A 64 -4.99 0.29 17.09
C SER A 64 -6.19 1.22 17.20
N LYS A 65 -6.23 2.05 18.23
CA LYS A 65 -7.37 2.89 18.54
C LYS A 65 -7.71 3.83 17.40
N GLY A 66 -8.97 3.83 17.00
CA GLY A 66 -9.47 4.60 15.87
C GLY A 66 -9.17 3.97 14.51
N GLU A 67 -8.34 2.93 14.41
CA GLU A 67 -7.90 2.30 13.16
C GLU A 67 -8.57 0.93 12.89
N VAL A 68 -9.21 0.35 13.91
CA VAL A 68 -9.85 -0.97 13.82
C VAL A 68 -10.98 -0.95 12.80
N GLY A 69 -10.87 -1.81 11.77
CA GLY A 69 -11.90 -1.94 10.75
C GLY A 69 -12.10 -0.72 9.84
N LYS A 70 -11.23 0.31 9.89
CA LYS A 70 -11.42 1.54 9.11
C LYS A 70 -11.17 1.35 7.62
N VAL A 71 -10.04 0.72 7.29
CA VAL A 71 -9.54 0.58 5.91
C VAL A 71 -9.59 -0.86 5.39
N GLY A 72 -10.19 -1.77 6.16
CA GLY A 72 -10.25 -3.19 5.82
C GLY A 72 -10.85 -4.02 6.95
N VAL A 73 -10.81 -5.34 6.78
CA VAL A 73 -11.35 -6.28 7.76
C VAL A 73 -10.37 -6.47 8.94
N PRO A 74 -10.84 -6.38 10.20
CA PRO A 74 -10.07 -6.81 11.36
C PRO A 74 -10.04 -8.34 11.43
N VAL A 75 -8.85 -8.94 11.44
CA VAL A 75 -8.65 -10.37 11.69
C VAL A 75 -7.72 -10.56 12.88
N LYS A 76 -8.33 -10.83 14.03
CA LYS A 76 -7.69 -10.91 15.34
C LYS A 76 -7.40 -12.35 15.73
N HIS A 77 -8.18 -13.32 15.26
CA HIS A 77 -8.04 -14.74 15.60
C HIS A 77 -8.79 -15.63 14.59
N LEU A 78 -8.67 -16.96 14.73
CA LEU A 78 -9.31 -17.95 13.86
C LEU A 78 -10.84 -17.77 13.74
N GLY A 79 -11.51 -17.30 14.80
CA GLY A 79 -12.94 -16.98 14.77
C GLY A 79 -13.33 -15.95 13.70
N ASP A 80 -12.51 -14.93 13.45
CA ASP A 80 -12.81 -13.93 12.42
C ASP A 80 -12.65 -14.52 11.02
N MET A 81 -11.67 -15.41 10.81
CA MET A 81 -11.53 -16.13 9.55
C MET A 81 -12.73 -17.06 9.30
N ARG A 82 -13.30 -17.69 10.34
CA ARG A 82 -14.54 -18.48 10.22
C ARG A 82 -15.69 -17.63 9.68
N GLU A 83 -15.87 -16.43 10.24
CA GLU A 83 -16.90 -15.47 9.78
C GLU A 83 -16.62 -14.97 8.37
N LEU A 84 -15.38 -14.58 8.08
CA LEU A 84 -14.96 -14.02 6.80
C LEU A 84 -15.22 -14.99 5.64
N PHE A 85 -15.07 -16.29 5.87
CA PHE A 85 -15.28 -17.35 4.89
C PHE A 85 -16.52 -18.19 5.17
N ALA A 86 -17.47 -17.71 5.98
CA ALA A 86 -18.74 -18.39 6.17
C ALA A 86 -19.43 -18.59 4.83
N GLU A 87 -19.95 -19.80 4.59
CA GLU A 87 -20.64 -20.19 3.34
C GLU A 87 -19.82 -20.05 2.04
N LEU A 88 -18.51 -19.84 2.14
CA LEU A 88 -17.60 -19.74 1.01
C LEU A 88 -16.75 -21.02 0.87
N PRO A 89 -16.64 -21.62 -0.33
CA PRO A 89 -15.93 -22.89 -0.53
C PRO A 89 -14.40 -22.71 -0.60
N LEU A 90 -13.77 -22.65 0.57
CA LEU A 90 -12.33 -22.37 0.75
C LEU A 90 -11.41 -23.24 -0.14
N GLU A 91 -11.74 -24.52 -0.32
CA GLU A 91 -10.95 -25.49 -1.10
C GLU A 91 -10.84 -25.16 -2.60
N THR A 92 -11.84 -24.47 -3.17
CA THR A 92 -11.93 -24.20 -4.62
C THR A 92 -11.82 -22.74 -5.00
N MET A 93 -11.89 -21.83 -4.02
CA MET A 93 -11.76 -20.39 -4.25
C MET A 93 -10.32 -19.97 -4.59
N ASN A 94 -10.21 -18.88 -5.35
CA ASN A 94 -8.95 -18.16 -5.56
C ASN A 94 -8.94 -16.93 -4.65
N THR A 95 -8.19 -17.02 -3.56
CA THR A 95 -8.12 -15.99 -2.52
C THR A 95 -6.82 -15.21 -2.61
N SER A 96 -6.90 -13.90 -2.80
CA SER A 96 -5.75 -13.00 -2.67
C SER A 96 -5.78 -12.29 -1.33
N MET A 97 -4.69 -12.33 -0.57
CA MET A 97 -4.52 -11.65 0.71
C MET A 97 -3.48 -10.54 0.57
N THR A 98 -3.92 -9.28 0.65
CA THR A 98 -3.03 -8.11 0.64
C THR A 98 -2.45 -7.91 2.04
N ILE A 99 -1.46 -8.72 2.36
CA ILE A 99 -0.81 -8.77 3.67
C ILE A 99 0.68 -9.05 3.51
N ASN A 100 1.51 -8.43 4.36
CA ASN A 100 2.96 -8.46 4.23
C ASN A 100 3.66 -8.91 5.52
N ALA A 101 3.87 -8.02 6.48
CA ALA A 101 4.63 -8.36 7.69
C ALA A 101 4.07 -9.58 8.47
N PRO A 102 2.74 -9.75 8.65
CA PRO A 102 2.15 -10.96 9.22
C PRO A 102 1.55 -11.89 8.16
N ALA A 103 2.10 -11.94 6.94
CA ALA A 103 1.57 -12.81 5.88
C ALA A 103 1.57 -14.29 6.27
N ALA A 104 2.64 -14.74 6.93
CA ALA A 104 2.73 -16.10 7.46
C ALA A 104 1.61 -16.40 8.48
N TRP A 105 1.30 -15.45 9.36
CA TRP A 105 0.22 -15.59 10.33
C TRP A 105 -1.17 -15.64 9.69
N MET A 106 -1.45 -14.74 8.74
CA MET A 106 -2.72 -14.76 8.01
C MET A 106 -2.90 -16.05 7.21
N LEU A 107 -1.84 -16.58 6.59
CA LEU A 107 -1.87 -17.88 5.93
C LEU A 107 -2.06 -19.02 6.93
N ALA A 108 -1.44 -18.96 8.10
CA ALA A 108 -1.64 -19.95 9.17
C ALA A 108 -3.09 -19.98 9.66
N LEU A 109 -3.74 -18.83 9.83
CA LEU A 109 -5.18 -18.76 10.15
C LEU A 109 -6.05 -19.34 9.03
N TYR A 110 -5.73 -19.04 7.77
CA TYR A 110 -6.44 -19.58 6.60
C TYR A 110 -6.32 -21.12 6.51
N VAL A 111 -5.13 -21.66 6.75
CA VAL A 111 -4.86 -23.09 6.76
C VAL A 111 -5.49 -23.78 7.96
N ALA A 112 -5.45 -23.16 9.15
CA ALA A 112 -6.13 -23.69 10.32
C ALA A 112 -7.65 -23.81 10.11
N LEU A 113 -8.25 -22.84 9.40
CA LEU A 113 -9.66 -22.93 9.00
C LEU A 113 -9.91 -24.06 8.00
N ALA A 114 -9.02 -24.24 7.01
CA ALA A 114 -9.11 -25.35 6.07
C ALA A 114 -9.04 -26.71 6.78
N ASP A 115 -8.10 -26.88 7.72
CA ASP A 115 -7.97 -28.08 8.53
C ASP A 115 -9.23 -28.35 9.37
N GLU A 116 -9.80 -27.30 9.99
CA GLU A 116 -11.04 -27.39 10.78
C GLU A 116 -12.23 -27.88 9.93
N ARG A 117 -12.29 -27.47 8.66
CA ARG A 117 -13.34 -27.87 7.71
C ARG A 117 -13.09 -29.23 7.05
N GLY A 118 -11.91 -29.81 7.22
CA GLY A 118 -11.48 -31.01 6.51
C GLY A 118 -11.14 -30.75 5.03
N ASP A 119 -10.88 -29.50 4.65
CA ASP A 119 -10.47 -29.14 3.29
C ASP A 119 -9.02 -29.62 3.02
N SER A 120 -8.74 -30.04 1.78
CA SER A 120 -7.39 -30.45 1.42
C SER A 120 -6.47 -29.23 1.24
N ARG A 121 -5.45 -29.09 2.12
CA ARG A 121 -4.37 -28.10 1.96
C ARG A 121 -3.80 -28.06 0.54
N LYS A 122 -3.63 -29.22 -0.11
CA LYS A 122 -3.05 -29.33 -1.47
C LYS A 122 -3.92 -28.73 -2.58
N LYS A 123 -5.20 -28.47 -2.33
CA LYS A 123 -6.11 -27.86 -3.29
C LYS A 123 -6.30 -26.35 -3.10
N LEU A 124 -5.98 -25.81 -1.92
CA LEU A 124 -6.09 -24.39 -1.64
C LEU A 124 -5.34 -23.58 -2.69
N ARG A 125 -6.01 -22.56 -3.24
CA ARG A 125 -5.51 -21.70 -4.30
C ARG A 125 -5.58 -20.25 -3.86
N GLY A 126 -4.51 -19.52 -4.07
CA GLY A 126 -4.49 -18.13 -3.69
C GLY A 126 -3.10 -17.51 -3.74
N THR A 127 -3.02 -16.33 -3.17
CA THR A 127 -1.83 -15.50 -3.20
C THR A 127 -1.73 -14.70 -1.91
N THR A 128 -0.56 -14.68 -1.30
CA THR A 128 -0.18 -13.70 -0.26
C THR A 128 0.70 -12.64 -0.90
N GLN A 129 0.52 -11.37 -0.54
CA GLN A 129 1.39 -10.32 -1.06
C GLN A 129 2.83 -10.53 -0.61
N ASN A 130 3.05 -10.61 0.71
CA ASN A 130 4.31 -11.05 1.32
C ASN A 130 5.57 -10.38 0.74
N ASP A 131 5.47 -9.09 0.45
CA ASP A 131 6.56 -8.28 -0.07
C ASP A 131 6.93 -7.24 0.98
N ILE A 132 8.02 -7.46 1.71
CA ILE A 132 8.44 -6.55 2.78
C ILE A 132 9.31 -5.39 2.26
N VAL A 133 10.01 -5.54 1.13
CA VAL A 133 10.94 -4.50 0.65
C VAL A 133 10.17 -3.24 0.30
N LYS A 134 9.03 -3.38 -0.41
CA LYS A 134 8.17 -2.24 -0.71
C LYS A 134 7.50 -1.62 0.52
N GLU A 135 7.39 -2.33 1.64
CA GLU A 135 6.90 -1.73 2.89
C GLU A 135 7.87 -0.67 3.41
N TYR A 136 9.17 -0.92 3.33
CA TYR A 136 10.19 0.05 3.76
C TYR A 136 10.31 1.24 2.82
N LEU A 137 9.99 1.05 1.54
CA LEU A 137 10.13 2.09 0.52
C LEU A 137 8.91 3.02 0.46
N SER A 138 7.68 2.49 0.52
CA SER A 138 6.49 3.28 0.20
C SER A 138 5.26 3.05 1.06
N ARG A 139 5.00 1.83 1.53
CA ARG A 139 3.70 1.49 2.13
C ARG A 139 3.64 1.64 3.66
N GLY A 140 4.75 1.42 4.36
CA GLY A 140 4.86 1.71 5.79
C GLY A 140 4.11 0.75 6.72
N THR A 141 3.80 -0.49 6.31
CA THR A 141 3.19 -1.55 7.15
C THR A 141 4.17 -2.65 7.59
N TYR A 142 5.47 -2.36 7.56
CA TYR A 142 6.51 -3.25 8.10
C TYR A 142 6.42 -3.43 9.62
N VAL A 143 6.99 -4.50 10.16
CA VAL A 143 7.02 -4.73 11.61
C VAL A 143 8.44 -5.03 12.07
N PHE A 144 9.01 -6.12 11.55
CA PHE A 144 10.32 -6.60 11.93
C PHE A 144 11.43 -5.96 11.07
N PRO A 145 12.70 -6.06 11.47
CA PRO A 145 13.81 -5.65 10.63
C PRO A 145 13.87 -6.42 9.29
N PRO A 146 14.63 -5.92 8.30
CA PRO A 146 14.68 -6.53 6.97
C PRO A 146 15.08 -8.01 6.95
N GLU A 147 16.13 -8.39 7.68
CA GLU A 147 16.65 -9.77 7.69
C GLU A 147 15.66 -10.77 8.29
N PRO A 148 15.10 -10.58 9.51
CA PRO A 148 14.03 -11.44 10.02
C PRO A 148 12.80 -11.50 9.11
N SER A 149 12.44 -10.39 8.45
CA SER A 149 11.30 -10.39 7.53
C SER A 149 11.55 -11.23 6.27
N LEU A 150 12.75 -11.17 5.69
CA LEU A 150 13.13 -12.03 4.57
C LEU A 150 13.17 -13.50 4.97
N ARG A 151 13.60 -13.81 6.20
CA ARG A 151 13.51 -15.16 6.76
C ARG A 151 12.04 -15.64 6.82
N LEU A 152 11.12 -14.84 7.34
CA LEU A 152 9.70 -15.20 7.40
C LEU A 152 9.12 -15.47 6.00
N ILE A 153 9.52 -14.66 5.00
CA ILE A 153 9.15 -14.89 3.60
C ILE A 153 9.70 -16.24 3.12
N SER A 154 10.99 -16.52 3.36
CA SER A 154 11.64 -17.77 2.98
C SER A 154 10.99 -19.00 3.62
N ASP A 155 10.65 -18.92 4.90
CA ASP A 155 9.94 -19.98 5.61
C ASP A 155 8.57 -20.25 4.99
N MET A 156 7.81 -19.20 4.64
CA MET A 156 6.51 -19.37 4.01
C MET A 156 6.63 -19.90 2.58
N VAL A 157 7.63 -19.48 1.80
CA VAL A 157 7.87 -19.98 0.44
C VAL A 157 8.24 -21.47 0.47
N SER A 158 9.20 -21.86 1.31
CA SER A 158 9.66 -23.25 1.46
C SER A 158 8.57 -24.17 2.04
N TRP A 159 7.67 -23.65 2.88
CA TRP A 159 6.53 -24.42 3.36
C TRP A 159 5.42 -24.54 2.31
N CYS A 160 5.10 -23.47 1.58
CA CYS A 160 4.02 -23.48 0.58
C CYS A 160 4.27 -24.47 -0.57
N TYR A 161 5.49 -24.57 -1.10
CA TYR A 161 5.73 -25.38 -2.29
C TYR A 161 5.48 -26.89 -2.05
N THR A 162 5.58 -27.35 -0.80
CA THR A 162 5.24 -28.72 -0.39
C THR A 162 3.82 -28.80 0.15
N GLU A 163 3.43 -27.96 1.11
CA GLU A 163 2.18 -28.12 1.86
C GLU A 163 0.95 -27.53 1.19
N VAL A 164 1.11 -26.45 0.43
CA VAL A 164 0.04 -25.75 -0.27
C VAL A 164 0.50 -25.39 -1.70
N PRO A 165 0.85 -26.38 -2.54
CA PRO A 165 1.59 -26.18 -3.80
C PRO A 165 0.85 -25.37 -4.86
N LYS A 166 -0.43 -25.02 -4.65
CA LYS A 166 -1.20 -24.15 -5.57
C LYS A 166 -1.33 -22.71 -5.06
N TRP A 167 -0.71 -22.41 -3.92
CA TRP A 167 -0.58 -21.06 -3.38
C TRP A 167 0.61 -20.35 -4.02
N ASN A 168 0.47 -19.06 -4.30
CA ASN A 168 1.59 -18.18 -4.66
C ASN A 168 2.05 -17.49 -3.36
N PRO A 169 3.16 -17.93 -2.75
CA PRO A 169 3.59 -17.45 -1.43
C PRO A 169 4.07 -16.00 -1.45
N MET A 170 4.44 -15.48 -2.62
CA MET A 170 4.89 -14.12 -2.76
C MET A 170 4.29 -13.50 -4.02
N ASN A 171 3.79 -12.29 -3.87
CA ASN A 171 3.34 -11.44 -4.95
C ASN A 171 4.08 -10.11 -4.87
N VAL A 172 5.21 -10.02 -5.55
CA VAL A 172 6.08 -8.84 -5.58
C VAL A 172 5.27 -7.65 -6.05
N CYS A 173 5.10 -6.66 -5.17
CA CYS A 173 4.04 -5.67 -5.31
C CYS A 173 4.61 -4.28 -5.55
N SER A 174 4.93 -4.04 -6.81
CA SER A 174 5.50 -2.79 -7.30
C SER A 174 4.47 -1.68 -7.47
N TYR A 175 3.17 -2.00 -7.40
CA TYR A 175 2.07 -1.03 -7.40
C TYR A 175 2.37 0.20 -6.52
N HIS A 176 2.76 -0.04 -5.27
CA HIS A 176 3.01 1.00 -4.27
C HIS A 176 4.25 1.85 -4.56
N LEU A 177 5.19 1.36 -5.38
CA LEU A 177 6.38 2.12 -5.72
C LEU A 177 6.01 3.28 -6.65
N GLN A 178 5.18 3.03 -7.67
CA GLN A 178 4.64 4.10 -8.52
C GLN A 178 3.72 5.04 -7.75
N GLU A 179 2.91 4.54 -6.81
CA GLU A 179 2.11 5.40 -5.92
C GLU A 179 3.00 6.31 -5.04
N ALA A 180 4.26 5.93 -4.80
CA ALA A 180 5.26 6.75 -4.15
C ALA A 180 6.14 7.58 -5.12
N GLY A 181 5.81 7.60 -6.41
CA GLY A 181 6.48 8.42 -7.42
C GLY A 181 7.53 7.70 -8.27
N ALA A 182 7.68 6.38 -8.18
CA ALA A 182 8.58 5.63 -9.05
C ALA A 182 8.29 5.91 -10.53
N THR A 183 9.33 6.11 -11.33
CA THR A 183 9.22 6.03 -12.78
C THR A 183 9.01 4.58 -13.25
N PRO A 184 8.51 4.34 -14.47
CA PRO A 184 8.32 2.98 -15.00
C PRO A 184 9.59 2.10 -14.95
N GLU A 185 10.76 2.67 -15.25
CA GLU A 185 12.04 1.95 -15.17
C GLU A 185 12.50 1.68 -13.73
N GLN A 186 12.21 2.58 -12.77
CA GLN A 186 12.47 2.34 -11.35
C GLN A 186 11.57 1.21 -10.83
N GLU A 187 10.29 1.21 -11.19
CA GLU A 187 9.37 0.13 -10.82
C GLU A 187 9.86 -1.22 -11.35
N LEU A 188 10.26 -1.29 -12.63
CA LEU A 188 10.84 -2.49 -13.24
C LEU A 188 12.02 -3.01 -12.43
N ALA A 189 13.01 -2.16 -12.20
CA ALA A 189 14.24 -2.56 -11.51
C ALA A 189 13.98 -2.98 -10.07
N TYR A 190 13.22 -2.20 -9.30
CA TYR A 190 13.01 -2.45 -7.87
C TYR A 190 12.15 -3.68 -7.61
N ALA A 191 11.16 -3.93 -8.46
CA ALA A 191 10.36 -5.16 -8.40
C ALA A 191 11.22 -6.40 -8.67
N LEU A 192 12.01 -6.38 -9.76
CA LEU A 192 12.87 -7.50 -10.11
C LEU A 192 13.97 -7.72 -9.06
N ALA A 193 14.57 -6.65 -8.53
CA ALA A 193 15.54 -6.73 -7.43
C ALA A 193 14.95 -7.36 -6.16
N THR A 194 13.70 -7.02 -5.85
CA THR A 194 12.97 -7.59 -4.70
C THR A 194 12.73 -9.09 -4.87
N ALA A 195 12.29 -9.50 -6.07
CA ALA A 195 12.11 -10.92 -6.40
C ALA A 195 13.44 -11.70 -6.28
N ILE A 196 14.53 -11.11 -6.80
CA ILE A 196 15.88 -11.67 -6.71
C ILE A 196 16.31 -11.84 -5.24
N ALA A 197 16.15 -10.80 -4.41
CA ALA A 197 16.56 -10.86 -3.01
C ALA A 197 15.84 -11.97 -2.23
N VAL A 198 14.55 -12.20 -2.50
CA VAL A 198 13.81 -13.30 -1.87
C VAL A 198 14.28 -14.66 -2.39
N LEU A 199 14.41 -14.82 -3.70
CA LEU A 199 14.87 -16.08 -4.29
C LEU A 199 16.28 -16.45 -3.85
N ASP A 200 17.19 -15.48 -3.77
CA ASP A 200 18.53 -15.67 -3.20
C ASP A 200 18.46 -16.09 -1.73
N THR A 201 17.57 -15.48 -0.93
CA THR A 201 17.35 -15.85 0.47
C THR A 201 16.85 -17.30 0.59
N VAL A 202 15.86 -17.70 -0.23
CA VAL A 202 15.32 -19.07 -0.23
C VAL A 202 16.40 -20.07 -0.64
N LYS A 203 17.20 -19.74 -1.66
CA LYS A 203 18.29 -20.61 -2.12
C LYS A 203 19.38 -20.75 -1.06
N ALA A 204 19.76 -19.65 -0.40
CA ALA A 204 20.77 -19.64 0.66
C ALA A 204 20.31 -20.35 1.95
N GLY A 205 19.02 -20.32 2.27
CA GLY A 205 18.46 -20.96 3.45
C GLY A 205 18.46 -22.49 3.41
N GLY A 206 18.59 -23.09 2.23
CA GLY A 206 18.76 -24.54 2.04
C GLY A 206 17.53 -25.39 2.35
N GLN A 207 16.36 -24.77 2.61
CA GLN A 207 15.11 -25.52 2.86
C GLN A 207 14.52 -26.14 1.58
N VAL A 208 14.95 -25.68 0.40
CA VAL A 208 14.47 -26.16 -0.91
C VAL A 208 15.62 -26.85 -1.65
N PRO A 209 15.48 -28.13 -2.05
CA PRO A 209 16.47 -28.79 -2.89
C PRO A 209 16.67 -28.08 -4.23
N GLU A 210 17.89 -28.09 -4.77
CA GLU A 210 18.19 -27.44 -6.05
C GLU A 210 17.32 -27.98 -7.21
N SER A 211 16.97 -29.26 -7.19
CA SER A 211 16.06 -29.88 -8.17
C SER A 211 14.65 -29.29 -8.19
N ASP A 212 14.22 -28.70 -7.08
CA ASP A 212 12.85 -28.21 -6.89
C ASP A 212 12.79 -26.68 -7.01
N PHE A 213 13.94 -26.01 -7.15
CA PHE A 213 14.02 -24.54 -7.15
C PHE A 213 13.25 -23.90 -8.30
N GLU A 214 13.21 -24.56 -9.46
CA GLU A 214 12.39 -24.16 -10.60
C GLU A 214 10.89 -24.10 -10.26
N THR A 215 10.41 -25.02 -9.41
CA THR A 215 9.02 -24.99 -8.92
C THR A 215 8.80 -23.75 -8.05
N VAL A 216 9.75 -23.39 -7.18
CA VAL A 216 9.68 -22.18 -6.35
C VAL A 216 9.72 -20.92 -7.20
N PHE A 217 10.65 -20.83 -8.15
CA PHE A 217 10.74 -19.70 -9.10
C PHE A 217 9.39 -19.49 -9.81
N GLY A 218 8.83 -20.58 -10.34
CA GLY A 218 7.53 -20.57 -10.99
C GLY A 218 6.34 -20.28 -10.06
N ARG A 219 6.53 -19.99 -8.76
CA ARG A 219 5.46 -19.59 -7.82
C ARG A 219 5.55 -18.14 -7.38
N ILE A 220 6.61 -17.43 -7.74
CA ILE A 220 6.68 -15.99 -7.56
C ILE A 220 5.73 -15.34 -8.58
N SER A 221 4.81 -14.52 -8.07
CA SER A 221 3.94 -13.69 -8.91
C SER A 221 4.21 -12.21 -8.66
N PHE A 222 3.61 -11.36 -9.49
CA PHE A 222 3.79 -9.91 -9.43
C PHE A 222 2.46 -9.16 -9.34
N PHE A 223 2.46 -8.01 -8.67
CA PHE A 223 1.36 -7.06 -8.64
C PHE A 223 1.86 -5.67 -8.99
N VAL A 224 1.66 -5.31 -10.25
CA VAL A 224 2.25 -4.11 -10.86
C VAL A 224 1.28 -2.93 -10.86
N ASN A 225 1.81 -1.73 -11.08
CA ASN A 225 1.02 -0.54 -11.37
C ASN A 225 0.81 -0.38 -12.89
N ALA A 226 -0.11 0.48 -13.31
CA ALA A 226 -0.13 1.06 -14.65
C ALA A 226 -0.75 2.46 -14.62
N GLY A 227 0.02 3.49 -14.98
CA GLY A 227 -0.46 4.87 -15.10
C GLY A 227 -0.99 5.26 -16.48
N VAL A 228 -1.51 6.48 -16.58
CA VAL A 228 -2.19 6.98 -17.79
C VAL A 228 -1.31 7.07 -19.04
N ARG A 229 0.01 6.89 -18.93
CA ARG A 229 0.96 6.88 -20.07
C ARG A 229 0.91 5.56 -20.84
N PHE A 230 -0.20 5.33 -21.53
CA PHE A 230 -0.55 4.09 -22.26
C PHE A 230 0.63 3.34 -22.91
N VAL A 231 1.34 3.96 -23.86
CA VAL A 231 2.43 3.28 -24.60
C VAL A 231 3.58 2.87 -23.68
N THR A 232 3.91 3.72 -22.71
CA THR A 232 5.04 3.46 -21.80
C THR A 232 4.71 2.30 -20.87
N GLU A 233 3.50 2.26 -20.32
CA GLU A 233 3.07 1.17 -19.43
C GLU A 233 2.94 -0.16 -20.16
N LEU A 234 2.44 -0.14 -21.40
CA LEU A 234 2.40 -1.34 -22.23
C LEU A 234 3.81 -1.91 -22.47
N CYS A 235 4.75 -1.05 -22.88
CA CYS A 235 6.14 -1.45 -23.06
C CYS A 235 6.79 -1.91 -21.75
N LYS A 236 6.44 -1.31 -20.62
CA LYS A 236 6.90 -1.74 -19.29
C LYS A 236 6.46 -3.17 -19.00
N MET A 237 5.21 -3.53 -19.30
CA MET A 237 4.73 -4.89 -19.09
C MET A 237 5.43 -5.91 -19.99
N ARG A 238 5.73 -5.56 -21.24
CA ARG A 238 6.55 -6.41 -22.13
C ARG A 238 7.99 -6.54 -21.61
N ALA A 239 8.56 -5.46 -21.08
CA ALA A 239 9.90 -5.47 -20.50
C ALA A 239 9.98 -6.37 -19.26
N PHE A 240 8.95 -6.37 -18.39
CA PHE A 240 8.85 -7.30 -17.26
C PHE A 240 8.91 -8.77 -17.70
N VAL A 241 8.15 -9.13 -18.74
CA VAL A 241 8.14 -10.51 -19.27
C VAL A 241 9.54 -10.93 -19.72
N ASP A 242 10.18 -10.11 -20.54
CA ASP A 242 11.49 -10.40 -21.11
C ASP A 242 12.58 -10.50 -20.02
N LEU A 243 12.61 -9.53 -19.10
CA LEU A 243 13.63 -9.49 -18.04
C LEU A 243 13.43 -10.61 -17.01
N TRP A 244 12.18 -10.98 -16.70
CA TRP A 244 11.92 -12.09 -15.79
C TRP A 244 12.36 -13.43 -16.38
N GLU A 245 12.12 -13.64 -17.68
CA GLU A 245 12.63 -14.80 -18.39
C GLU A 245 14.17 -14.82 -18.40
N GLU A 246 14.81 -13.70 -18.72
CA GLU A 246 16.28 -13.54 -18.69
C GLU A 246 16.85 -13.90 -17.31
N ILE A 247 16.31 -13.32 -16.24
CA ILE A 247 16.73 -13.60 -14.86
C ILE A 247 16.55 -15.08 -14.50
N GLY A 248 15.40 -15.67 -14.85
CA GLY A 248 15.13 -17.08 -14.57
C GLY A 248 16.13 -18.01 -15.24
N ARG A 249 16.45 -17.76 -16.52
CA ARG A 249 17.41 -18.57 -17.28
C ARG A 249 18.85 -18.35 -16.82
N GLU A 250 19.29 -17.11 -16.74
CA GLU A 250 20.71 -16.77 -16.57
C GLU A 250 21.16 -16.88 -15.11
N ARG A 251 20.34 -16.43 -14.15
CA ARG A 251 20.70 -16.45 -12.72
C ARG A 251 20.36 -17.77 -12.04
N TYR A 252 19.21 -18.36 -12.40
CA TYR A 252 18.67 -19.51 -11.68
C TYR A 252 18.64 -20.81 -12.48
N GLY A 253 19.01 -20.79 -13.77
CA GLY A 253 19.07 -22.00 -14.59
C GLY A 253 17.71 -22.64 -14.87
N VAL A 254 16.63 -21.86 -14.81
CA VAL A 254 15.25 -22.32 -15.04
C VAL A 254 15.06 -22.65 -16.52
N THR A 255 14.51 -23.83 -16.82
CA THR A 255 14.39 -24.36 -18.19
C THR A 255 12.95 -24.60 -18.63
N ASP A 256 12.04 -24.91 -17.71
CA ASP A 256 10.60 -25.06 -17.93
C ASP A 256 10.00 -23.72 -18.38
N PRO A 257 9.49 -23.65 -19.62
CA PRO A 257 8.83 -22.45 -20.11
C PRO A 257 7.66 -21.99 -19.24
N LYS A 258 6.99 -22.88 -18.51
CA LYS A 258 5.89 -22.51 -17.60
C LYS A 258 6.36 -21.83 -16.33
N ALA A 259 7.54 -22.19 -15.81
CA ALA A 259 8.15 -21.55 -14.65
C ALA A 259 8.66 -20.14 -14.99
N LEU A 260 9.11 -19.93 -16.24
CA LEU A 260 9.60 -18.64 -16.75
C LEU A 260 8.50 -17.61 -17.04
N LEU A 261 7.22 -18.01 -17.03
CA LEU A 261 6.12 -17.06 -17.27
C LEU A 261 6.08 -15.98 -16.19
N PHE A 262 6.15 -14.71 -16.62
CA PHE A 262 5.86 -13.57 -15.76
C PHE A 262 4.35 -13.51 -15.46
N ARG A 263 3.96 -13.99 -14.28
CA ARG A 263 2.56 -14.04 -13.85
C ARG A 263 2.25 -12.83 -12.99
N TYR A 264 1.38 -11.95 -13.49
CA TYR A 264 1.05 -10.73 -12.78
C TYR A 264 -0.44 -10.44 -12.72
N GLY A 265 -0.83 -9.80 -11.61
CA GLY A 265 -2.02 -8.97 -11.54
C GLY A 265 -1.62 -7.49 -11.56
N VAL A 266 -2.60 -6.62 -11.75
CA VAL A 266 -2.40 -5.18 -11.80
C VAL A 266 -3.51 -4.46 -11.07
N GLN A 267 -3.13 -3.39 -10.37
CA GLN A 267 -4.04 -2.29 -10.07
C GLN A 267 -3.58 -1.06 -10.84
N VAL A 268 -4.52 -0.43 -11.52
CA VAL A 268 -4.23 0.81 -12.25
C VAL A 268 -3.95 1.95 -11.27
N ASN A 269 -3.16 2.93 -11.73
CA ASN A 269 -2.58 3.98 -10.90
C ASN A 269 -3.67 4.80 -10.19
N SER A 270 -3.53 4.96 -8.87
CA SER A 270 -4.48 5.77 -8.08
C SER A 270 -3.93 7.18 -7.83
N LEU A 271 -2.60 7.33 -7.79
CA LEU A 271 -1.90 8.62 -7.67
C LEU A 271 -2.25 9.63 -8.79
N GLY A 272 -2.64 9.14 -9.97
CA GLY A 272 -3.07 9.95 -11.11
C GLY A 272 -4.54 10.38 -11.08
N LEU A 273 -5.34 9.86 -10.14
CA LEU A 273 -6.75 10.16 -10.02
C LEU A 273 -6.96 11.47 -9.23
N THR A 274 -7.97 12.25 -9.61
CA THR A 274 -8.13 13.62 -9.11
C THR A 274 -9.40 13.77 -8.28
N GLU A 275 -9.31 14.52 -7.18
CA GLU A 275 -10.47 14.97 -6.41
C GLU A 275 -11.26 16.06 -7.16
N PRO A 276 -10.61 17.07 -7.81
CA PRO A 276 -11.31 17.96 -8.72
C PRO A 276 -11.77 17.22 -9.99
N GLN A 277 -12.99 17.52 -10.45
CA GLN A 277 -13.63 16.90 -11.63
C GLN A 277 -13.46 15.37 -11.66
N PRO A 278 -13.88 14.64 -10.61
CA PRO A 278 -13.56 13.23 -10.40
C PRO A 278 -14.16 12.31 -11.47
N GLU A 279 -15.20 12.72 -12.20
CA GLU A 279 -15.75 12.00 -13.35
C GLU A 279 -14.70 11.71 -14.44
N ASN A 280 -13.67 12.56 -14.58
CA ASN A 280 -12.58 12.35 -15.51
C ASN A 280 -11.76 11.08 -15.20
N ASN A 281 -11.80 10.60 -13.95
CA ASN A 281 -11.11 9.39 -13.51
C ASN A 281 -11.61 8.14 -14.26
N VAL A 282 -12.87 8.11 -14.72
CA VAL A 282 -13.39 6.98 -15.52
C VAL A 282 -12.56 6.77 -16.78
N TYR A 283 -12.18 7.84 -17.47
CA TYR A 283 -11.37 7.76 -18.69
C TYR A 283 -9.91 7.44 -18.40
N ARG A 284 -9.36 7.94 -17.28
CA ARG A 284 -7.99 7.60 -16.84
C ARG A 284 -7.88 6.10 -16.58
N ILE A 285 -8.79 5.57 -15.76
CA ILE A 285 -8.87 4.14 -15.40
C ILE A 285 -9.04 3.27 -16.66
N LEU A 286 -9.86 3.70 -17.64
CA LEU A 286 -10.01 2.97 -18.90
C LEU A 286 -8.69 2.89 -19.68
N MET A 287 -7.99 4.01 -19.84
CA MET A 287 -6.71 4.03 -20.58
C MET A 287 -5.63 3.22 -19.88
N GLU A 288 -5.60 3.26 -18.56
CA GLU A 288 -4.69 2.47 -17.74
C GLU A 288 -4.98 0.96 -17.84
N ALA A 289 -6.27 0.57 -17.82
CA ALA A 289 -6.68 -0.81 -18.00
C ALA A 289 -6.26 -1.34 -19.38
N LEU A 290 -6.49 -0.56 -20.44
CA LEU A 290 -6.09 -0.93 -21.80
C LEU A 290 -4.58 -1.14 -21.93
N ALA A 291 -3.76 -0.34 -21.24
CA ALA A 291 -2.30 -0.46 -21.31
C ALA A 291 -1.77 -1.84 -20.88
N VAL A 292 -2.51 -2.55 -20.02
CA VAL A 292 -2.12 -3.85 -19.45
C VAL A 292 -2.93 -5.03 -19.94
N THR A 293 -4.09 -4.81 -20.58
CA THR A 293 -4.90 -5.90 -21.13
C THR A 293 -4.69 -6.15 -22.62
N LEU A 294 -4.18 -5.18 -23.38
CA LEU A 294 -4.12 -5.28 -24.85
C LEU A 294 -2.95 -6.12 -25.40
N SER A 295 -1.83 -6.22 -24.68
CA SER A 295 -0.70 -7.07 -25.15
C SER A 295 -0.92 -8.52 -24.74
N LYS A 296 -0.97 -9.43 -25.72
CA LYS A 296 -1.04 -10.89 -25.48
C LYS A 296 0.30 -11.46 -25.01
N ARG A 297 1.43 -10.89 -25.45
CA ARG A 297 2.77 -11.23 -24.96
C ARG A 297 2.94 -10.94 -23.47
N ALA A 298 2.33 -9.85 -22.99
CA ALA A 298 2.32 -9.47 -21.59
C ALA A 298 0.91 -9.55 -20.99
N ARG A 299 0.33 -10.75 -20.96
CA ARG A 299 -1.08 -10.95 -20.57
C ARG A 299 -1.34 -10.74 -19.08
N CYS A 300 -2.16 -9.74 -18.75
CA CYS A 300 -2.70 -9.53 -17.41
C CYS A 300 -3.54 -10.74 -16.96
N ARG A 301 -3.27 -11.26 -15.76
CA ARG A 301 -3.99 -12.43 -15.19
C ARG A 301 -5.06 -12.05 -14.20
N ALA A 302 -4.94 -10.89 -13.57
CA ALA A 302 -5.95 -10.35 -12.66
C ALA A 302 -5.93 -8.83 -12.73
N LEU A 303 -7.08 -8.22 -12.99
CA LEU A 303 -7.23 -6.78 -13.07
C LEU A 303 -8.06 -6.29 -11.89
N GLN A 304 -7.52 -5.30 -11.20
CA GLN A 304 -8.16 -4.59 -10.11
C GLN A 304 -8.27 -3.13 -10.51
N LEU A 305 -9.48 -2.58 -10.44
CA LEU A 305 -9.74 -1.19 -10.81
C LEU A 305 -10.20 -0.41 -9.57
N PRO A 306 -9.64 0.78 -9.31
CA PRO A 306 -10.18 1.69 -8.32
C PRO A 306 -11.55 2.20 -8.80
N ALA A 307 -12.27 2.86 -7.90
CA ALA A 307 -13.48 3.56 -8.27
C ALA A 307 -13.16 4.96 -8.83
N TRP A 308 -14.08 5.53 -9.60
CA TRP A 308 -13.91 6.89 -10.14
C TRP A 308 -13.77 7.96 -9.04
N ASN A 309 -14.29 7.68 -7.83
CA ASN A 309 -14.24 8.55 -6.66
C ASN A 309 -13.13 8.21 -5.65
N GLU A 310 -12.14 7.38 -6.01
CA GLU A 310 -11.05 6.95 -5.12
C GLU A 310 -10.36 8.12 -4.40
N ALA A 311 -10.09 9.22 -5.11
CA ALA A 311 -9.43 10.41 -4.57
C ALA A 311 -10.29 11.18 -3.54
N MET A 312 -11.60 10.90 -3.45
CA MET A 312 -12.51 11.50 -2.48
C MET A 312 -12.62 10.69 -1.19
N GLY A 313 -12.42 9.38 -1.25
CA GLY A 313 -12.56 8.47 -0.11
C GLY A 313 -13.03 7.08 -0.54
N LEU A 314 -13.49 6.28 0.44
CA LEU A 314 -13.93 4.92 0.20
C LEU A 314 -15.15 4.85 -0.74
N PRO A 315 -15.12 3.97 -1.76
CA PRO A 315 -16.19 3.87 -2.75
C PRO A 315 -17.44 3.21 -2.20
N ARG A 316 -18.61 3.64 -2.68
CA ARG A 316 -19.90 3.00 -2.38
C ARG A 316 -20.05 1.72 -3.21
N PRO A 317 -20.98 0.82 -2.84
CA PRO A 317 -21.26 -0.39 -3.64
C PRO A 317 -21.62 -0.12 -5.11
N TRP A 318 -22.23 1.03 -5.41
CA TRP A 318 -22.54 1.43 -6.79
C TRP A 318 -21.27 1.82 -7.56
N ASP A 319 -20.35 2.55 -6.94
CA ASP A 319 -19.09 2.96 -7.58
C ASP A 319 -18.22 1.74 -7.91
N GLN A 320 -18.12 0.78 -6.97
CA GLN A 320 -17.42 -0.50 -7.20
C GLN A 320 -18.03 -1.31 -8.35
N GLN A 321 -19.36 -1.36 -8.41
CA GLN A 321 -20.06 -2.04 -9.51
C GLN A 321 -19.76 -1.38 -10.86
N TRP A 322 -19.63 -0.06 -10.91
CA TRP A 322 -19.27 0.64 -12.14
C TRP A 322 -17.87 0.24 -12.63
N SER A 323 -16.87 0.18 -11.74
CA SER A 323 -15.53 -0.32 -12.10
C SER A 323 -15.55 -1.79 -12.56
N LEU A 324 -16.38 -2.64 -11.95
CA LEU A 324 -16.57 -4.02 -12.42
C LEU A 324 -17.15 -4.08 -13.85
N ARG A 325 -18.07 -3.18 -14.20
CA ARG A 325 -18.67 -3.13 -15.55
C ARG A 325 -17.65 -2.79 -16.62
N LEU A 326 -16.66 -1.93 -16.33
CA LEU A 326 -15.57 -1.65 -17.27
C LEU A 326 -14.86 -2.95 -17.68
N GLN A 327 -14.51 -3.81 -16.72
CA GLN A 327 -13.83 -5.08 -17.02
C GLN A 327 -14.71 -6.04 -17.83
N GLN A 328 -16.00 -6.12 -17.50
CA GLN A 328 -16.95 -7.01 -18.18
C GLN A 328 -17.21 -6.56 -19.62
N ILE A 329 -17.38 -5.27 -19.86
CA ILE A 329 -17.50 -4.71 -21.21
C ILE A 329 -16.24 -5.03 -22.01
N LEU A 330 -15.07 -4.77 -21.43
CA LEU A 330 -13.78 -5.04 -22.09
C LEU A 330 -13.62 -6.52 -22.45
N ALA A 331 -14.05 -7.44 -21.58
CA ALA A 331 -13.91 -8.87 -21.79
C ALA A 331 -14.98 -9.50 -22.68
N TYR A 332 -16.22 -9.00 -22.66
CA TYR A 332 -17.37 -9.69 -23.26
C TYR A 332 -18.05 -8.93 -24.41
N GLU A 333 -17.82 -7.63 -24.56
CA GLU A 333 -18.42 -6.83 -25.63
C GLU A 333 -17.40 -6.44 -26.72
N THR A 334 -16.10 -6.61 -26.45
CA THR A 334 -15.03 -6.36 -27.42
C THR A 334 -14.45 -7.67 -27.98
N ASP A 335 -13.74 -7.55 -29.09
CA ASP A 335 -13.02 -8.65 -29.74
C ASP A 335 -11.56 -8.79 -29.26
N LEU A 336 -11.15 -8.07 -28.21
CA LEU A 336 -9.75 -8.05 -27.72
C LEU A 336 -9.22 -9.43 -27.29
N LEU A 337 -10.12 -10.35 -26.95
CA LEU A 337 -9.78 -11.72 -26.58
C LEU A 337 -9.67 -12.66 -27.79
N GLU A 338 -10.00 -12.21 -29.00
CA GLU A 338 -10.08 -13.03 -30.22
C GLU A 338 -8.85 -12.93 -31.12
N PHE A 339 -7.90 -12.03 -30.84
CA PHE A 339 -6.76 -11.77 -31.72
C PHE A 339 -5.41 -12.01 -31.04
N GLU A 340 -4.40 -12.39 -31.83
CA GLU A 340 -2.99 -12.42 -31.42
C GLU A 340 -2.48 -11.00 -31.02
N ASP A 341 -1.26 -10.88 -30.50
CA ASP A 341 -0.74 -9.59 -30.00
C ASP A 341 -0.69 -8.50 -31.10
N ILE A 342 -1.57 -7.51 -31.01
CA ILE A 342 -1.70 -6.42 -32.00
C ILE A 342 -0.49 -5.47 -32.04
N PHE A 343 0.43 -5.56 -31.08
CA PHE A 343 1.63 -4.73 -31.03
C PHE A 343 2.87 -5.40 -31.62
N ASP A 344 2.78 -6.67 -32.02
CA ASP A 344 3.90 -7.36 -32.66
C ASP A 344 4.20 -6.76 -34.03
N GLY A 345 5.48 -6.51 -34.28
CA GLY A 345 5.98 -5.81 -35.48
C GLY A 345 6.03 -4.28 -35.38
N SER A 346 5.52 -3.67 -34.30
CA SER A 346 5.63 -2.21 -34.11
C SER A 346 7.06 -1.81 -33.69
N HIS A 347 7.76 -1.07 -34.56
CA HIS A 347 9.10 -0.56 -34.26
C HIS A 347 9.14 0.40 -33.05
N VAL A 348 8.05 1.14 -32.80
CA VAL A 348 7.93 2.04 -31.63
C VAL A 348 7.85 1.24 -30.34
N ILE A 349 7.00 0.20 -30.30
CA ILE A 349 6.84 -0.65 -29.11
C ILE A 349 8.12 -1.42 -28.83
N THR A 350 8.76 -1.98 -29.85
CA THR A 350 10.06 -2.65 -29.71
C THR A 350 11.11 -1.69 -29.14
N ALA A 351 11.33 -0.53 -29.77
CA ALA A 351 12.35 0.42 -29.33
C ALA A 351 12.09 0.93 -27.90
N LYS A 352 10.84 1.24 -27.56
CA LYS A 352 10.50 1.71 -26.21
C LYS A 352 10.64 0.62 -25.15
N THR A 353 10.35 -0.64 -25.50
CA THR A 353 10.55 -1.80 -24.61
C THR A 353 12.04 -2.00 -24.34
N GLU A 354 12.89 -1.96 -25.38
CA GLU A 354 14.35 -2.08 -25.19
C GLU A 354 14.92 -0.93 -24.35
N GLU A 355 14.51 0.32 -24.59
CA GLU A 355 14.93 1.48 -23.78
C GLU A 355 14.63 1.27 -22.28
N LEU A 356 13.44 0.76 -21.96
CA LEU A 356 13.05 0.46 -20.57
C LEU A 356 13.89 -0.68 -19.98
N LYS A 357 14.18 -1.73 -20.77
CA LYS A 357 15.02 -2.85 -20.33
C LYS A 357 16.45 -2.40 -20.05
N GLU A 358 17.05 -1.58 -20.91
CA GLU A 358 18.40 -1.03 -20.70
C GLU A 358 18.49 -0.24 -19.39
N LYS A 359 17.52 0.65 -19.13
CA LYS A 359 17.45 1.43 -17.89
C LYS A 359 17.23 0.55 -16.65
N ALA A 360 16.37 -0.45 -16.76
CA ALA A 360 16.13 -1.40 -15.68
C ALA A 360 17.39 -2.21 -15.35
N ARG A 361 18.09 -2.74 -16.36
CA ARG A 361 19.37 -3.46 -16.17
C ARG A 361 20.44 -2.59 -15.53
N ALA A 362 20.60 -1.33 -15.98
CA ALA A 362 21.55 -0.41 -15.37
C ALA A 362 21.24 -0.15 -13.88
N THR A 363 19.96 -0.03 -13.54
CA THR A 363 19.53 0.16 -12.15
C THR A 363 19.72 -1.11 -11.31
N LEU A 364 19.43 -2.29 -11.87
CA LEU A 364 19.69 -3.58 -11.23
C LEU A 364 21.19 -3.77 -10.94
N ALA A 365 22.06 -3.49 -11.92
CA ALA A 365 23.51 -3.57 -11.73
C ALA A 365 23.99 -2.65 -10.60
N LYS A 366 23.46 -1.42 -10.52
CA LYS A 366 23.77 -0.51 -9.41
C LYS A 366 23.29 -1.05 -8.06
N ILE A 367 22.13 -1.70 -7.99
CA ILE A 367 21.64 -2.34 -6.77
C ILE A 367 22.57 -3.49 -6.36
N ASP A 368 23.02 -4.29 -7.33
CA ASP A 368 23.97 -5.38 -7.08
C ASP A 368 25.32 -4.85 -6.57
N GLU A 369 25.84 -3.75 -7.13
CA GLU A 369 27.05 -3.07 -6.65
C GLU A 369 26.96 -2.59 -5.18
N ILE A 370 25.76 -2.18 -4.74
CA ILE A 370 25.50 -1.77 -3.35
C ILE A 370 25.38 -2.98 -2.41
N GLY A 371 25.21 -4.19 -2.94
CA GLY A 371 25.04 -5.43 -2.17
C GLY A 371 23.62 -5.99 -2.16
N GLY A 372 22.82 -5.68 -3.18
CA GLY A 372 21.46 -6.20 -3.37
C GLY A 372 20.36 -5.33 -2.76
N ALA A 373 19.10 -5.73 -2.96
CA ALA A 373 17.92 -4.90 -2.67
C ALA A 373 17.85 -4.46 -1.20
N THR A 374 18.18 -5.33 -0.25
CA THR A 374 18.13 -5.02 1.19
C THR A 374 19.13 -3.95 1.59
N ALA A 375 20.37 -4.04 1.09
CA ALA A 375 21.40 -3.03 1.32
C ALA A 375 21.07 -1.71 0.61
N ALA A 376 20.41 -1.80 -0.55
CA ALA A 376 20.06 -0.66 -1.37
C ALA A 376 18.76 0.07 -0.95
N ILE A 377 18.09 -0.31 0.15
CA ILE A 377 16.81 0.32 0.59
C ILE A 377 16.94 1.85 0.68
N GLY A 378 18.03 2.36 1.27
CA GLY A 378 18.27 3.81 1.39
C GLY A 378 18.36 4.50 0.01
N PHE A 379 19.18 3.95 -0.89
CA PHE A 379 19.34 4.44 -2.26
C PHE A 379 18.01 4.41 -3.05
N MET A 380 17.24 3.32 -2.94
CA MET A 380 15.95 3.19 -3.61
C MET A 380 14.94 4.20 -3.06
N LYS A 381 14.86 4.35 -1.73
CA LYS A 381 13.95 5.33 -1.09
C LYS A 381 14.28 6.76 -1.51
N GLU A 382 15.56 7.13 -1.49
CA GLU A 382 16.02 8.45 -1.95
C GLU A 382 15.64 8.69 -3.40
N SER A 383 15.87 7.71 -4.27
CA SER A 383 15.56 7.81 -5.71
C SER A 383 14.05 7.95 -5.98
N LEU A 384 13.21 7.29 -5.17
CA LEU A 384 11.74 7.42 -5.25
C LEU A 384 11.27 8.81 -4.83
N VAL A 385 11.79 9.32 -3.72
CA VAL A 385 11.46 10.67 -3.22
C VAL A 385 11.86 11.72 -4.26
N GLY A 386 13.05 11.60 -4.88
CA GLY A 386 13.48 12.49 -5.95
C GLY A 386 12.54 12.48 -7.16
N ALA A 387 12.18 11.29 -7.66
CA ALA A 387 11.26 11.16 -8.79
C ALA A 387 9.87 11.75 -8.49
N HIS A 388 9.40 11.60 -7.25
CA HIS A 388 8.14 12.21 -6.82
C HIS A 388 8.21 13.74 -6.77
N ILE A 389 9.29 14.31 -6.24
CA ILE A 389 9.51 15.76 -6.21
C ILE A 389 9.50 16.33 -7.63
N ASP A 390 10.20 15.70 -8.56
CA ASP A 390 10.23 16.13 -9.96
C ASP A 390 8.85 16.09 -10.62
N ARG A 391 8.05 15.05 -10.33
CA ARG A 391 6.66 14.97 -10.78
C ARG A 391 5.83 16.13 -10.25
N ILE A 392 5.89 16.42 -8.95
CA ILE A 392 5.10 17.50 -8.33
C ILE A 392 5.52 18.85 -8.90
N ARG A 393 6.83 19.12 -8.99
CA ARG A 393 7.35 20.35 -9.61
C ARG A 393 6.84 20.52 -11.05
N ALA A 394 6.80 19.43 -11.83
CA ALA A 394 6.26 19.47 -13.18
C ALA A 394 4.75 19.81 -13.20
N ILE A 395 3.96 19.35 -12.22
CA ILE A 395 2.54 19.68 -12.09
C ILE A 395 2.37 21.14 -11.67
N GLU A 396 3.09 21.60 -10.65
CA GLU A 396 3.02 22.98 -10.13
C GLU A 396 3.42 24.00 -11.19
N SER A 397 4.49 23.74 -11.95
CA SER A 397 4.94 24.60 -13.06
C SER A 397 4.08 24.51 -14.32
N GLY A 398 3.16 23.54 -14.40
CA GLY A 398 2.35 23.27 -15.58
C GLY A 398 3.07 22.52 -16.72
N ALA A 399 4.35 22.15 -16.55
CA ALA A 399 5.09 21.32 -17.50
C ALA A 399 4.44 19.94 -17.70
N LEU A 400 3.84 19.39 -16.64
CA LEU A 400 2.95 18.24 -16.68
C LEU A 400 1.50 18.71 -16.52
N THR A 401 0.72 18.62 -17.60
CA THR A 401 -0.70 18.98 -17.57
C THR A 401 -1.53 17.90 -16.88
N VAL A 402 -2.35 18.31 -15.90
CA VAL A 402 -3.38 17.50 -15.24
C VAL A 402 -4.73 18.17 -15.43
N VAL A 403 -5.54 17.63 -16.33
CA VAL A 403 -6.86 18.15 -16.71
C VAL A 403 -7.78 18.18 -15.48
N GLY A 404 -8.41 19.33 -15.25
CA GLY A 404 -9.29 19.60 -14.11
C GLY A 404 -8.56 20.05 -12.83
N VAL A 405 -7.22 20.02 -12.82
CA VAL A 405 -6.40 20.42 -11.65
C VAL A 405 -5.60 21.68 -11.95
N ASN A 406 -4.63 21.62 -12.88
CA ASN A 406 -3.79 22.78 -13.24
C ASN A 406 -4.15 23.38 -14.62
N ARG A 407 -5.01 22.70 -15.39
CA ARG A 407 -5.51 23.18 -16.69
C ARG A 407 -6.95 22.72 -16.91
N PHE A 408 -7.74 23.55 -17.57
CA PHE A 408 -9.18 23.32 -17.78
C PHE A 408 -9.93 23.16 -16.45
N THR A 409 -9.72 24.11 -15.54
CA THR A 409 -10.25 24.07 -14.16
C THR A 409 -11.72 24.45 -14.06
N GLU A 410 -12.23 25.28 -14.97
CA GLU A 410 -13.64 25.66 -15.07
C GLU A 410 -14.50 24.47 -15.54
N THR A 411 -15.63 24.22 -14.88
CA THR A 411 -16.56 23.12 -15.21
C THR A 411 -18.00 23.47 -14.80
N GLU A 412 -18.97 22.76 -15.36
CA GLU A 412 -20.37 22.79 -14.94
C GLU A 412 -20.57 21.96 -13.65
N PRO A 413 -21.61 22.25 -12.83
CA PRO A 413 -21.90 21.46 -11.64
C PRO A 413 -22.15 19.98 -11.95
N SER A 414 -21.38 19.09 -11.31
CA SER A 414 -21.52 17.64 -11.50
C SER A 414 -22.72 17.09 -10.74
N PRO A 415 -23.63 16.31 -11.37
CA PRO A 415 -24.73 15.66 -10.67
C PRO A 415 -24.26 14.46 -9.82
N LEU A 416 -23.00 14.05 -9.95
CA LEU A 416 -22.41 12.93 -9.20
C LEU A 416 -21.65 13.40 -7.95
N GLY A 417 -21.30 14.69 -7.85
CA GLY A 417 -20.42 15.23 -6.83
C GLY A 417 -21.16 15.79 -5.62
N GLY A 418 -21.25 15.02 -4.53
CA GLY A 418 -21.52 15.55 -3.19
C GLY A 418 -22.99 15.66 -2.78
N GLY A 419 -23.50 14.60 -2.15
CA GLY A 419 -24.67 14.62 -1.27
C GLY A 419 -24.36 13.82 0.00
N ASP A 420 -25.22 13.91 1.02
CA ASP A 420 -25.09 13.09 2.23
C ASP A 420 -24.95 11.59 1.86
N GLY A 421 -23.88 10.95 2.32
CA GLY A 421 -23.56 9.56 1.98
C GLY A 421 -22.78 9.35 0.67
N ALA A 422 -22.12 10.38 0.15
CA ALA A 422 -21.25 10.27 -1.04
C ALA A 422 -19.99 9.42 -0.82
N ILE A 423 -19.53 9.29 0.42
CA ILE A 423 -18.37 8.48 0.84
C ILE A 423 -18.82 7.52 1.93
N GLN A 424 -18.24 6.32 1.94
CA GLN A 424 -18.52 5.33 2.97
C GLN A 424 -17.78 5.63 4.28
N THR A 425 -18.52 5.70 5.39
CA THR A 425 -17.98 5.89 6.75
C THR A 425 -18.14 4.64 7.61
N VAL A 426 -17.24 4.47 8.59
CA VAL A 426 -17.26 3.34 9.54
C VAL A 426 -17.78 3.82 10.90
N ASP A 427 -18.81 3.14 11.41
CA ASP A 427 -19.43 3.42 12.71
C ASP A 427 -18.44 3.13 13.86
N PRO A 428 -18.16 4.11 14.75
CA PRO A 428 -17.32 3.90 15.94
C PRO A 428 -17.77 2.76 16.86
N ALA A 429 -19.05 2.39 16.85
CA ALA A 429 -19.56 1.26 17.62
C ALA A 429 -18.93 -0.08 17.19
N GLU A 430 -18.50 -0.19 15.93
CA GLU A 430 -17.87 -1.40 15.40
C GLU A 430 -16.53 -1.68 16.09
N GLU A 431 -15.68 -0.67 16.29
CA GLU A 431 -14.40 -0.84 17.00
C GLU A 431 -14.61 -1.33 18.43
N ALA A 432 -15.56 -0.72 19.16
CA ALA A 432 -15.89 -1.13 20.52
C ALA A 432 -16.39 -2.59 20.58
N MET A 433 -17.15 -3.03 19.57
CA MET A 433 -17.55 -4.43 19.42
C MET A 433 -16.35 -5.34 19.18
N GLN A 434 -15.45 -4.99 18.26
CA GLN A 434 -14.25 -5.79 17.96
C GLN A 434 -13.38 -6.00 19.21
N VAL A 435 -13.20 -4.95 20.02
CA VAL A 435 -12.45 -5.03 21.29
C VAL A 435 -13.16 -5.92 22.31
N ARG A 436 -14.49 -5.81 22.44
CA ARG A 436 -15.26 -6.65 23.35
C ARG A 436 -15.17 -8.12 22.93
N ASP A 437 -15.35 -8.41 21.65
CA ASP A 437 -15.40 -9.77 21.12
C ASP A 437 -14.03 -10.45 21.23
N LEU A 438 -12.94 -9.69 21.02
CA LEU A 438 -11.57 -10.14 21.29
C LEU A 438 -11.36 -10.54 22.76
N LYS A 439 -11.84 -9.72 23.70
CA LYS A 439 -11.74 -10.03 25.14
C LYS A 439 -12.53 -11.29 25.49
N ALA A 440 -13.72 -11.44 24.91
CA ALA A 440 -14.52 -12.65 25.08
C ALA A 440 -13.82 -13.90 24.52
N TRP A 441 -13.17 -13.79 23.36
CA TRP A 441 -12.38 -14.87 22.77
C TRP A 441 -11.25 -15.34 23.69
N ARG A 442 -10.42 -14.40 24.19
CA ARG A 442 -9.33 -14.73 25.13
C ARG A 442 -9.85 -15.32 26.45
N ALA A 443 -11.04 -14.91 26.90
CA ALA A 443 -11.65 -15.46 28.13
C ALA A 443 -12.21 -16.88 27.94
N ALA A 444 -12.63 -17.26 26.72
CA ALA A 444 -13.27 -18.53 26.44
C ALA A 444 -12.32 -19.64 25.95
N ARG A 445 -11.11 -19.29 25.47
CA ARG A 445 -10.14 -20.26 24.95
C ARG A 445 -9.46 -21.07 26.06
N ASP A 446 -8.80 -22.16 25.67
CA ASP A 446 -7.84 -22.86 26.53
C ASP A 446 -6.52 -22.07 26.61
N ASN A 447 -6.33 -21.36 27.73
CA ASN A 447 -5.13 -20.55 27.91
C ASN A 447 -3.85 -21.37 28.06
N ALA A 448 -3.90 -22.59 28.62
CA ALA A 448 -2.71 -23.42 28.73
C ALA A 448 -2.23 -23.90 27.35
N ALA A 449 -3.17 -24.25 26.47
CA ALA A 449 -2.86 -24.58 25.08
C ALA A 449 -2.31 -23.38 24.32
N ALA A 450 -2.90 -22.19 24.48
CA ALA A 450 -2.43 -20.97 23.84
C ALA A 450 -1.01 -20.57 24.28
N GLU A 451 -0.73 -20.62 25.59
CA GLU A 451 0.60 -20.34 26.14
C GLU A 451 1.65 -21.34 25.66
N ALA A 452 1.32 -22.64 25.61
CA ALA A 452 2.22 -23.66 25.09
C ALA A 452 2.53 -23.45 23.59
N ALA A 453 1.51 -23.09 22.79
CA ALA A 453 1.70 -22.79 21.38
C ALA A 453 2.57 -21.55 21.15
N LEU A 454 2.38 -20.48 21.94
CA LEU A 454 3.22 -19.27 21.91
C LEU A 454 4.66 -19.56 22.31
N ALA A 455 4.88 -20.44 23.30
CA ALA A 455 6.21 -20.87 23.70
C ALA A 455 6.93 -21.64 22.57
N GLU A 456 6.22 -22.53 21.87
CA GLU A 456 6.76 -23.25 20.71
C GLU A 456 7.04 -22.30 19.53
N LEU A 457 6.18 -21.32 19.27
CA LEU A 457 6.43 -20.27 18.28
C LEU A 457 7.71 -19.49 18.61
N ARG A 458 7.89 -19.10 19.88
CA ARG A 458 9.10 -18.41 20.35
C ARG A 458 10.33 -19.30 20.15
N ALA A 459 10.25 -20.58 20.52
CA ALA A 459 11.35 -21.53 20.32
C ALA A 459 11.71 -21.66 18.84
N ALA A 460 10.72 -21.84 17.94
CA ALA A 460 10.96 -21.92 16.50
C ALA A 460 11.60 -20.64 15.94
N ALA A 461 11.15 -19.46 16.39
CA ALA A 461 11.75 -18.18 16.01
C ALA A 461 13.21 -18.08 16.47
N THR A 462 13.52 -18.44 17.72
CA THR A 462 14.88 -18.40 18.30
C THR A 462 15.82 -19.45 17.70
N GLU A 463 15.34 -20.67 17.46
CA GLU A 463 16.12 -21.81 16.94
C GLU A 463 16.33 -21.79 15.43
N ASN A 464 15.87 -20.74 14.75
CA ASN A 464 15.90 -20.63 13.30
C ASN A 464 15.11 -21.74 12.55
N ARG A 465 14.04 -22.28 13.16
CA ARG A 465 13.13 -23.23 12.51
C ARG A 465 12.07 -22.51 11.67
N ASN A 466 11.46 -23.26 10.75
CA ASN A 466 10.33 -22.78 9.96
C ASN A 466 9.13 -22.46 10.86
N ILE A 467 8.60 -21.25 10.71
CA ILE A 467 7.56 -20.67 11.57
C ILE A 467 6.13 -21.13 11.24
N MET A 468 5.88 -21.79 10.10
CA MET A 468 4.50 -21.99 9.61
C MET A 468 3.70 -22.97 10.47
N GLU A 469 4.22 -24.16 10.75
CA GLU A 469 3.49 -25.14 11.58
C GLU A 469 3.30 -24.68 13.05
N PRO A 470 4.30 -24.05 13.71
CA PRO A 470 4.08 -23.38 14.99
C PRO A 470 3.00 -22.30 14.94
N SER A 471 2.94 -21.52 13.85
CA SER A 471 1.90 -20.50 13.65
C SER A 471 0.52 -21.13 13.44
N ILE A 472 0.40 -22.23 12.69
CA ILE A 472 -0.87 -22.97 12.53
C ILE A 472 -1.33 -23.55 13.88
N THR A 473 -0.38 -24.04 14.69
CA THR A 473 -0.66 -24.52 16.04
C THR A 473 -1.19 -23.40 16.95
N CYS A 474 -0.57 -22.22 16.90
CA CYS A 474 -1.07 -21.01 17.57
C CYS A 474 -2.50 -20.67 17.16
N ALA A 475 -2.78 -20.65 15.85
CA ALA A 475 -4.11 -20.37 15.31
C ALA A 475 -5.17 -21.33 15.88
N LYS A 476 -4.87 -22.64 15.91
CA LYS A 476 -5.75 -23.68 16.44
C LYS A 476 -5.94 -23.58 17.96
N ALA A 477 -4.91 -23.14 18.69
CA ALA A 477 -4.96 -22.95 20.15
C ALA A 477 -5.70 -21.66 20.57
N GLY A 478 -6.14 -20.83 19.61
CA GLY A 478 -6.86 -19.59 19.88
C GLY A 478 -5.96 -18.40 20.23
N VAL A 479 -4.70 -18.45 19.83
CA VAL A 479 -3.78 -17.30 19.85
C VAL A 479 -4.30 -16.18 18.94
N THR A 480 -4.09 -14.94 19.34
CA THR A 480 -4.50 -13.75 18.60
C THR A 480 -3.38 -13.19 17.71
N THR A 481 -3.75 -12.33 16.76
CA THR A 481 -2.82 -11.63 15.86
C THR A 481 -1.82 -10.78 16.62
N GLY A 482 -2.27 -10.06 17.65
CA GLY A 482 -1.38 -9.30 18.53
C GLY A 482 -0.43 -10.19 19.33
N GLU A 483 -0.90 -11.30 19.90
CA GLU A 483 -0.04 -12.22 20.67
C GLU A 483 1.05 -12.87 19.80
N TRP A 484 0.69 -13.31 18.58
CA TRP A 484 1.66 -13.79 17.59
C TRP A 484 2.67 -12.69 17.23
N GLY A 485 2.18 -11.48 16.98
CA GLY A 485 2.99 -10.30 16.67
C GLY A 485 3.93 -9.88 17.80
N THR A 486 3.49 -9.98 19.05
CA THR A 486 4.30 -9.69 20.25
C THR A 486 5.41 -10.70 20.42
N VAL A 487 5.14 -12.00 20.30
CA VAL A 487 6.20 -13.03 20.42
C VAL A 487 7.31 -12.80 19.40
N LEU A 488 6.97 -12.50 18.14
CA LEU A 488 7.99 -12.24 17.14
C LEU A 488 8.71 -10.90 17.32
N ARG A 489 8.04 -9.87 17.85
CA ARG A 489 8.72 -8.62 18.25
C ARG A 489 9.72 -8.84 19.36
N ASP A 490 9.41 -9.69 20.34
CA ASP A 490 10.33 -10.00 21.43
C ASP A 490 11.60 -10.70 20.93
N VAL A 491 11.49 -11.50 19.86
CA VAL A 491 12.63 -12.26 19.30
C VAL A 491 13.41 -11.47 18.26
N PHE A 492 12.71 -10.78 17.35
CA PHE A 492 13.33 -10.11 16.19
C PHE A 492 13.52 -8.60 16.38
N GLY A 493 12.87 -8.00 17.37
CA GLY A 493 12.76 -6.55 17.52
C GLY A 493 11.71 -5.92 16.60
N GLU A 494 11.55 -4.62 16.73
CA GLU A 494 10.70 -3.80 15.86
C GLU A 494 11.57 -2.84 15.04
N PHE A 495 11.19 -2.63 13.78
CA PHE A 495 11.93 -1.78 12.86
C PHE A 495 11.29 -0.40 12.77
N ARG A 496 12.14 0.64 12.78
CA ARG A 496 11.76 2.01 12.41
C ARG A 496 12.56 2.41 11.18
N ALA A 497 11.88 2.63 10.05
CA ALA A 497 12.55 3.05 8.83
C ALA A 497 13.10 4.48 8.97
N PRO A 498 14.23 4.79 8.32
CA PRO A 498 14.72 6.17 8.26
C PRO A 498 13.72 7.08 7.54
N THR A 499 13.63 8.34 7.97
CA THR A 499 12.82 9.35 7.28
C THR A 499 13.54 9.83 6.01
N GLY A 500 12.84 9.91 4.87
CA GLY A 500 13.42 10.37 3.60
C GLY A 500 13.74 11.88 3.51
N VAL A 501 13.61 12.63 4.62
CA VAL A 501 13.61 14.11 4.63
C VAL A 501 15.03 14.72 4.72
N ALA A 502 16.08 13.92 4.88
CA ALA A 502 17.45 14.42 5.07
C ALA A 502 18.07 15.09 3.81
N LEU A 503 17.42 14.98 2.63
CA LEU A 503 18.07 15.17 1.33
C LEU A 503 17.51 16.32 0.48
N VAL A 504 16.85 17.32 1.07
CA VAL A 504 16.37 18.46 0.27
C VAL A 504 17.54 19.30 -0.23
N VAL A 505 17.88 19.12 -1.50
CA VAL A 505 18.67 20.09 -2.28
C VAL A 505 17.78 21.30 -2.50
N ALA A 506 18.22 22.47 -2.03
CA ALA A 506 17.50 23.72 -2.17
C ALA A 506 17.16 24.01 -3.64
N SER A 507 15.86 24.22 -3.95
CA SER A 507 15.50 24.91 -5.19
C SER A 507 15.78 26.39 -4.95
N SER A 508 16.92 26.88 -5.41
CA SER A 508 17.14 28.32 -5.52
C SER A 508 16.38 28.84 -6.74
N GLY A 509 15.46 29.80 -6.56
CA GLY A 509 14.99 30.65 -7.65
C GLY A 509 13.48 30.64 -7.99
N GLU A 510 12.61 30.00 -7.19
CA GLU A 510 11.16 30.18 -7.33
C GLU A 510 10.69 31.41 -6.51
N GLU A 511 10.04 32.38 -7.17
CA GLU A 511 9.63 33.66 -6.55
C GLU A 511 8.70 33.45 -5.33
N ASP A 512 7.79 32.48 -5.41
CA ASP A 512 6.87 32.14 -4.32
C ASP A 512 7.60 31.54 -3.10
N VAL A 513 8.65 30.75 -3.32
CA VAL A 513 9.47 30.15 -2.24
C VAL A 513 10.25 31.24 -1.51
N GLU A 514 10.86 32.17 -2.25
CA GLU A 514 11.61 33.29 -1.65
C GLU A 514 10.70 34.24 -0.84
N LYS A 515 9.47 34.45 -1.29
CA LYS A 515 8.47 35.20 -0.53
C LYS A 515 8.14 34.52 0.80
N VAL A 516 7.87 33.21 0.79
CA VAL A 516 7.57 32.47 2.02
C VAL A 516 8.78 32.40 2.96
N LYS A 517 10.00 32.27 2.42
CA LYS A 517 11.25 32.37 3.22
C LYS A 517 11.34 33.70 3.95
N ALA A 518 11.06 34.81 3.27
CA ALA A 518 11.08 36.14 3.89
C ALA A 518 10.04 36.25 5.02
N ASP A 519 8.84 35.71 4.81
CA ASP A 519 7.79 35.66 5.84
C ASP A 519 8.20 34.80 7.05
N VAL A 520 8.76 33.61 6.82
CA VAL A 520 9.25 32.72 7.89
C VAL A 520 10.37 33.38 8.68
N ALA A 521 11.32 34.04 8.02
CA ALA A 521 12.40 34.76 8.68
C ALA A 521 11.86 35.90 9.56
N ARG A 522 10.94 36.72 9.04
CA ARG A 522 10.30 37.82 9.77
C ARG A 522 9.54 37.32 11.00
N VAL A 523 8.76 36.24 10.87
CA VAL A 523 8.02 35.66 12.00
C VAL A 523 8.97 35.03 13.01
N SER A 524 10.02 34.34 12.56
CA SER A 524 11.05 33.76 13.44
C SER A 524 11.79 34.82 14.25
N GLU A 525 12.12 35.96 13.64
CA GLU A 525 12.73 37.10 14.34
C GLU A 525 11.80 37.63 15.44
N ALA A 526 10.51 37.81 15.13
CA ALA A 526 9.51 38.25 16.10
C ALA A 526 9.24 37.24 17.22
N LEU A 527 9.37 35.93 16.96
CA LEU A 527 9.31 34.86 17.95
C LEU A 527 10.58 34.75 18.81
N GLY A 528 11.68 35.39 18.40
CA GLY A 528 12.98 35.32 19.06
C GLY A 528 13.77 34.03 18.80
N ARG A 529 13.27 33.15 17.93
CA ARG A 529 13.92 31.92 17.45
C ARG A 529 13.24 31.41 16.18
N THR A 530 13.89 30.51 15.46
CA THR A 530 13.33 29.85 14.28
C THR A 530 11.93 29.27 14.54
N LEU A 531 10.99 29.51 13.62
CA LEU A 531 9.66 28.88 13.64
C LEU A 531 9.84 27.37 13.63
N THR A 532 9.25 26.69 14.62
CA THR A 532 9.43 25.25 14.86
C THR A 532 8.12 24.56 14.53
N TYR A 533 8.18 23.65 13.56
CA TYR A 533 7.04 22.89 13.06
C TYR A 533 7.23 21.42 13.42
N VAL A 534 6.40 20.91 14.35
CA VAL A 534 6.34 19.49 14.67
C VAL A 534 5.29 18.82 13.78
N LEU A 535 5.72 17.88 12.94
CA LEU A 535 4.85 17.11 12.06
C LEU A 535 4.71 15.68 12.59
N GLY A 536 3.49 15.30 12.95
CA GLY A 536 3.17 13.99 13.50
C GLY A 536 2.30 13.14 12.57
N LYS A 537 2.49 11.82 12.66
CA LYS A 537 1.58 10.82 12.07
C LYS A 537 1.03 9.92 13.18
N PRO A 538 -0.14 10.29 13.76
CA PRO A 538 -0.73 9.51 14.84
C PRO A 538 -1.30 8.18 14.32
N GLY A 539 -1.34 7.17 15.18
CA GLY A 539 -2.01 5.89 14.89
C GLY A 539 -1.14 4.95 14.06
N LEU A 540 -1.75 4.12 13.20
CA LEU A 540 -1.03 3.11 12.40
C LEU A 540 -0.86 3.50 10.93
N ASP A 541 -1.29 4.71 10.55
CA ASP A 541 -1.21 5.19 9.16
C ASP A 541 0.23 5.27 8.64
N GLY A 542 0.55 4.39 7.68
CA GLY A 542 1.86 4.28 7.04
C GLY A 542 2.10 5.25 5.89
N HIS A 543 1.11 6.03 5.44
CA HIS A 543 1.27 6.90 4.28
C HIS A 543 2.14 8.13 4.59
N SER A 544 3.45 8.05 4.33
CA SER A 544 4.39 9.11 4.69
C SER A 544 4.66 10.15 3.61
N ASN A 545 4.37 9.88 2.33
CA ASN A 545 4.79 10.73 1.20
C ASN A 545 4.40 12.21 1.36
N GLY A 546 3.14 12.49 1.70
CA GLY A 546 2.68 13.86 1.92
C GLY A 546 3.35 14.54 3.12
N ALA A 547 3.57 13.80 4.21
CA ALA A 547 4.27 14.31 5.37
C ALA A 547 5.75 14.59 5.08
N GLU A 548 6.43 13.70 4.35
CA GLU A 548 7.81 13.87 3.91
C GLU A 548 7.97 15.12 3.04
N GLN A 549 7.02 15.40 2.15
CA GLN A 549 7.01 16.60 1.30
C GLN A 549 6.77 17.88 2.09
N ILE A 550 5.81 17.88 3.02
CA ILE A 550 5.55 19.01 3.90
C ILE A 550 6.79 19.30 4.75
N ALA A 551 7.44 18.26 5.28
CA ALA A 551 8.64 18.43 6.08
C ALA A 551 9.82 18.94 5.25
N ALA A 552 9.98 18.43 4.03
CA ALA A 552 10.99 18.89 3.08
C ALA A 552 10.81 20.37 2.72
N ARG A 553 9.59 20.75 2.31
CA ARG A 553 9.27 22.13 1.94
C ARG A 553 9.36 23.08 3.13
N GLY A 554 8.94 22.66 4.32
CA GLY A 554 9.09 23.44 5.56
C GLY A 554 10.55 23.80 5.86
N ARG A 555 11.48 22.83 5.72
CA ARG A 555 12.93 23.09 5.85
C ARG A 555 13.44 24.02 4.76
N GLU A 556 13.00 23.82 3.51
CA GLU A 556 13.39 24.67 2.39
C GLU A 556 13.01 26.14 2.60
N VAL A 557 11.83 26.42 3.18
CA VAL A 557 11.40 27.78 3.49
C VAL A 557 11.98 28.35 4.79
N GLY A 558 12.86 27.61 5.47
CA GLY A 558 13.59 28.08 6.66
C GLY A 558 12.95 27.76 8.00
N MET A 559 11.96 26.87 8.07
CA MET A 559 11.41 26.38 9.34
C MET A 559 12.32 25.31 9.96
N ASP A 560 12.33 25.25 11.29
CA ASP A 560 12.87 24.13 12.06
C ASP A 560 11.84 23.01 12.13
N VAL A 561 11.94 22.02 11.22
CA VAL A 561 10.96 20.93 11.12
C VAL A 561 11.41 19.67 11.85
N VAL A 562 10.61 19.27 12.84
CA VAL A 562 10.73 18.01 13.57
C VAL A 562 9.76 16.99 12.97
N TYR A 563 10.31 15.95 12.36
CA TYR A 563 9.57 14.82 11.81
C TYR A 563 10.33 13.53 12.08
N GLU A 564 9.75 12.64 12.88
CA GLU A 564 10.39 11.38 13.33
C GLU A 564 9.80 10.13 12.66
N GLY A 565 8.98 10.29 11.62
CA GLY A 565 8.42 9.17 10.86
C GLY A 565 6.96 8.86 11.20
N ILE A 566 6.63 7.56 11.22
CA ILE A 566 5.26 7.04 11.34
C ILE A 566 5.04 6.31 12.67
N ARG A 567 3.77 6.08 13.01
CA ARG A 567 3.30 5.26 14.14
C ARG A 567 3.62 5.79 15.54
N PHE A 568 3.24 7.03 15.76
CA PHE A 568 3.27 7.61 17.10
C PHE A 568 1.88 7.60 17.72
N THR A 569 1.82 7.43 19.02
CA THR A 569 0.62 7.72 19.79
C THR A 569 0.38 9.24 19.83
N PRO A 570 -0.87 9.69 19.97
CA PRO A 570 -1.17 11.09 20.25
C PRO A 570 -0.38 11.69 21.43
N ALA A 571 -0.12 10.89 22.47
CA ALA A 571 0.65 11.30 23.65
C ALA A 571 2.14 11.53 23.32
N GLU A 572 2.75 10.66 22.52
CA GLU A 572 4.13 10.84 22.06
C GLU A 572 4.29 12.09 21.19
N ILE A 573 3.35 12.35 20.27
CA ILE A 573 3.37 13.58 19.44
C ILE A 573 3.25 14.82 20.33
N ALA A 574 2.37 14.80 21.33
CA ALA A 574 2.23 15.91 22.26
C ALA A 574 3.51 16.12 23.11
N ALA A 575 4.19 15.03 23.50
CA ALA A 575 5.47 15.08 24.19
C ALA A 575 6.57 15.68 23.31
N GLN A 576 6.69 15.25 22.05
CA GLN A 576 7.59 15.83 21.05
C GLN A 576 7.31 17.32 20.85
N ALA A 577 6.04 17.72 20.75
CA ALA A 577 5.64 19.12 20.63
C ALA A 577 6.11 19.96 21.82
N LYS A 578 6.05 19.40 23.04
CA LYS A 578 6.55 20.06 24.25
C LYS A 578 8.07 20.17 24.26
N GLU A 579 8.76 19.08 23.96
CA GLU A 579 10.22 19.01 23.97
C GLU A 579 10.85 19.95 22.92
N ALA A 580 10.34 19.91 21.70
CA ALA A 580 10.77 20.78 20.61
C ALA A 580 10.34 22.25 20.78
N LYS A 581 9.49 22.55 21.78
CA LYS A 581 8.81 23.84 21.93
C LYS A 581 8.14 24.22 20.61
N ALA A 582 7.19 23.42 20.15
CA ALA A 582 6.52 23.64 18.88
C ALA A 582 5.85 25.01 18.81
N HIS A 583 6.00 25.71 17.68
CA HIS A 583 5.18 26.88 17.36
C HIS A 583 3.88 26.47 16.64
N VAL A 584 3.90 25.32 15.97
CA VAL A 584 2.75 24.70 15.30
C VAL A 584 2.91 23.19 15.31
N VAL A 585 1.79 22.48 15.47
CA VAL A 585 1.73 21.02 15.31
C VAL A 585 0.89 20.69 14.08
N GLY A 586 1.42 19.86 13.20
CA GLY A 586 0.72 19.37 12.01
C GLY A 586 0.51 17.87 12.13
N LEU A 587 -0.69 17.41 11.76
CA LEU A 587 -1.04 16.00 11.75
C LEU A 587 -1.34 15.56 10.32
N SER A 588 -0.64 14.54 9.84
CA SER A 588 -0.88 13.96 8.50
C SER A 588 -1.57 12.61 8.65
N ILE A 589 -2.85 12.52 8.26
CA ILE A 589 -3.71 11.35 8.48
C ILE A 589 -4.47 10.99 7.20
N LEU A 590 -4.20 9.80 6.66
CA LEU A 590 -4.81 9.30 5.42
C LEU A 590 -5.64 8.03 5.65
N SER A 591 -5.74 7.54 6.90
CA SER A 591 -6.45 6.31 7.27
C SER A 591 -7.97 6.48 7.47
N GLY A 592 -8.50 7.71 7.39
CA GLY A 592 -9.89 8.03 7.74
C GLY A 592 -10.16 8.12 9.24
N SER A 593 -9.10 8.03 10.06
CA SER A 593 -9.15 8.02 11.54
C SER A 593 -8.95 9.43 12.14
N HIS A 594 -9.02 10.48 11.31
CA HIS A 594 -8.67 11.85 11.68
C HIS A 594 -9.51 12.40 12.82
N LEU A 595 -10.82 12.15 12.86
CA LEU A 595 -11.67 12.67 13.94
C LEU A 595 -11.25 12.16 15.33
N ASP A 596 -10.92 10.88 15.44
CA ASP A 596 -10.57 10.27 16.74
C ASP A 596 -9.13 10.61 17.13
N LEU A 597 -8.18 10.48 16.21
CA LEU A 597 -6.76 10.75 16.45
C LEU A 597 -6.48 12.23 16.72
N VAL A 598 -7.14 13.15 16.00
CA VAL A 598 -6.98 14.60 16.24
C VAL A 598 -7.60 14.98 17.57
N ARG A 599 -8.80 14.47 17.90
CA ARG A 599 -9.44 14.74 19.20
C ARG A 599 -8.54 14.33 20.36
N GLU A 600 -7.93 13.16 20.28
CA GLU A 600 -7.01 12.69 21.31
C GLU A 600 -5.72 13.51 21.36
N THR A 601 -5.14 13.86 20.22
CA THR A 601 -3.91 14.67 20.17
C THR A 601 -4.13 16.05 20.76
N VAL A 602 -5.25 16.73 20.42
CA VAL A 602 -5.62 18.02 21.02
C VAL A 602 -5.82 17.90 22.53
N ALA A 603 -6.41 16.79 23.01
CA ALA A 603 -6.57 16.55 24.44
C ALA A 603 -5.22 16.36 25.14
N GLU A 604 -4.28 15.61 24.56
CA GLU A 604 -2.93 15.43 25.11
C GLU A 604 -2.12 16.74 25.11
N LEU A 605 -2.18 17.53 24.04
CA LEU A 605 -1.58 18.86 23.99
C LEU A 605 -2.11 19.77 25.11
N ARG A 606 -3.43 19.76 25.35
CA ARG A 606 -4.04 20.52 26.44
C ARG A 606 -3.58 20.06 27.82
N LYS A 607 -3.46 18.75 28.05
CA LYS A 607 -2.93 18.20 29.31
C LYS A 607 -1.49 18.68 29.57
N LEU A 608 -0.72 18.92 28.52
CA LEU A 608 0.66 19.43 28.60
C LEU A 608 0.77 20.96 28.62
N GLY A 609 -0.34 21.69 28.57
CA GLY A 609 -0.37 23.16 28.58
C GLY A 609 -0.01 23.81 27.22
N LEU A 610 -0.26 23.10 26.12
CA LEU A 610 0.03 23.53 24.74
C LEU A 610 -1.24 23.92 23.96
N ASP A 611 -2.29 24.37 24.65
CA ASP A 611 -3.57 24.79 24.07
C ASP A 611 -3.47 26.03 23.17
N HIS A 612 -2.44 26.85 23.39
CA HIS A 612 -2.10 28.01 22.57
C HIS A 612 -1.38 27.65 21.26
N VAL A 613 -0.84 26.43 21.13
CA VAL A 613 -0.13 25.99 19.94
C VAL A 613 -1.15 25.61 18.86
N PRO A 614 -1.18 26.29 17.69
CA PRO A 614 -2.11 25.94 16.63
C PRO A 614 -1.86 24.52 16.12
N VAL A 615 -2.95 23.78 15.89
CA VAL A 615 -2.93 22.46 15.27
C VAL A 615 -3.48 22.58 13.85
N VAL A 616 -2.74 22.08 12.86
CA VAL A 616 -3.20 21.93 11.47
C VAL A 616 -3.30 20.45 11.11
N VAL A 617 -4.23 20.10 10.22
CA VAL A 617 -4.45 18.70 9.82
C VAL A 617 -4.42 18.59 8.30
N GLY A 618 -3.68 17.61 7.78
CA GLY A 618 -3.61 17.31 6.35
C GLY A 618 -3.99 15.85 6.07
N GLY A 619 -4.62 15.59 4.92
CA GLY A 619 -4.94 14.23 4.49
C GLY A 619 -6.20 14.11 3.63
N ILE A 620 -6.73 12.90 3.49
CA ILE A 620 -8.00 12.64 2.81
C ILE A 620 -9.13 12.91 3.81
N ILE A 621 -9.66 14.13 3.80
CA ILE A 621 -10.61 14.62 4.80
C ILE A 621 -11.86 15.15 4.09
N PRO A 622 -13.03 14.51 4.26
CA PRO A 622 -14.28 15.02 3.71
C PRO A 622 -14.64 16.42 4.23
N PRO A 623 -15.33 17.26 3.45
CA PRO A 623 -15.66 18.63 3.86
C PRO A 623 -16.43 18.73 5.19
N GLU A 624 -17.31 17.78 5.48
CA GLU A 624 -18.06 17.66 6.73
C GLU A 624 -17.16 17.42 7.94
N ASP A 625 -16.19 16.52 7.82
CA ASP A 625 -15.22 16.22 8.86
C ASP A 625 -14.26 17.40 9.04
N GLY A 626 -13.91 18.09 7.95
CA GLY A 626 -13.15 19.34 8.01
C GLY A 626 -13.84 20.41 8.86
N ARG A 627 -15.17 20.51 8.81
CA ARG A 627 -15.95 21.40 9.70
C ARG A 627 -15.90 20.94 11.15
N ALA A 628 -16.06 19.64 11.40
CA ALA A 628 -15.99 19.06 12.73
C ALA A 628 -14.60 19.27 13.37
N LEU A 629 -13.52 19.07 12.62
CA LEU A 629 -12.14 19.31 13.07
C LEU A 629 -11.94 20.77 13.50
N ARG A 630 -12.43 21.74 12.71
CA ARG A 630 -12.35 23.17 13.08
C ARG A 630 -13.09 23.48 14.38
N GLN A 631 -14.24 22.84 14.61
CA GLN A 631 -14.97 22.98 15.88
C GLN A 631 -14.21 22.38 17.08
N MET A 632 -13.31 21.42 16.85
CA MET A 632 -12.43 20.86 17.88
C MET A 632 -11.21 21.74 18.20
N GLY A 633 -11.03 22.87 17.50
CA GLY A 633 -9.90 23.79 17.69
C GLY A 633 -8.77 23.63 16.68
N VAL A 634 -8.95 22.84 15.61
CA VAL A 634 -8.01 22.78 14.49
C VAL A 634 -8.02 24.10 13.74
N ALA A 635 -6.84 24.69 13.53
CA ALA A 635 -6.65 26.00 12.91
C ALA A 635 -6.84 25.98 11.39
N ALA A 636 -6.40 24.91 10.72
CA ALA A 636 -6.58 24.69 9.29
C ALA A 636 -6.61 23.22 8.91
N VAL A 637 -7.30 22.91 7.81
CA VAL A 637 -7.42 21.57 7.23
C VAL A 637 -6.98 21.67 5.77
N TYR A 638 -6.03 20.82 5.36
CA TYR A 638 -5.49 20.73 4.00
C TYR A 638 -5.83 19.38 3.37
N THR A 639 -6.39 19.36 2.16
CA THR A 639 -6.80 18.13 1.44
C THR A 639 -6.05 17.97 0.11
N PRO A 640 -6.24 16.90 -0.68
CA PRO A 640 -5.59 16.75 -2.00
C PRO A 640 -5.84 17.91 -2.98
N LYS A 641 -6.87 18.74 -2.75
CA LYS A 641 -7.10 20.01 -3.48
C LYS A 641 -6.02 21.06 -3.20
N ASP A 642 -5.41 21.04 -2.02
CA ASP A 642 -4.34 21.95 -1.62
C ASP A 642 -2.98 21.43 -2.12
N PHE A 643 -2.83 21.31 -3.44
CA PHE A 643 -1.64 20.68 -4.04
C PHE A 643 -0.40 21.58 -4.05
N ARG A 644 -0.55 22.89 -3.80
CA ARG A 644 0.56 23.87 -3.80
C ARG A 644 1.22 23.95 -2.43
N ILE A 645 2.27 23.16 -2.24
CA ILE A 645 2.88 22.94 -0.91
C ILE A 645 3.50 24.23 -0.35
N THR A 646 4.07 25.07 -1.21
CA THR A 646 4.62 26.38 -0.84
C THR A 646 3.55 27.30 -0.24
N GLU A 647 2.32 27.26 -0.75
CA GLU A 647 1.21 28.06 -0.19
C GLU A 647 0.80 27.57 1.20
N ILE A 648 0.76 26.25 1.41
CA ILE A 648 0.51 25.67 2.73
C ILE A 648 1.53 26.18 3.75
N MET A 649 2.82 26.24 3.40
CA MET A 649 3.85 26.77 4.30
C MET A 649 3.65 28.26 4.61
N GLY A 650 3.21 29.05 3.63
CA GLY A 650 2.83 30.44 3.83
C GLY A 650 1.62 30.58 4.78
N ASP A 651 0.59 29.75 4.61
CA ASP A 651 -0.57 29.72 5.50
C ASP A 651 -0.19 29.33 6.94
N VAL A 652 0.61 28.28 7.11
CA VAL A 652 1.11 27.84 8.42
C VAL A 652 1.87 28.97 9.11
N THR A 653 2.72 29.70 8.38
CA THR A 653 3.46 30.85 8.91
C THR A 653 2.52 31.95 9.42
N ARG A 654 1.46 32.27 8.67
CA ARG A 654 0.42 33.24 9.08
C ARG A 654 -0.36 32.77 10.31
N LEU A 655 -0.66 31.47 10.41
CA LEU A 655 -1.35 30.90 11.57
C LEU A 655 -0.50 31.02 12.84
N VAL A 656 0.81 30.76 12.74
CA VAL A 656 1.75 30.96 13.85
C VAL A 656 1.80 32.43 14.26
N GLU A 657 1.97 33.35 13.30
CA GLU A 657 1.98 34.79 13.58
C GLU A 657 0.72 35.23 14.33
N LYS A 658 -0.45 34.77 13.86
CA LYS A 658 -1.73 35.08 14.52
C LYS A 658 -1.82 34.52 15.94
N ALA A 659 -1.36 33.28 16.16
CA ALA A 659 -1.48 32.63 17.46
C ALA A 659 -0.48 33.16 18.50
N TRP A 660 0.71 33.56 18.08
CA TRP A 660 1.82 33.90 18.99
C TRP A 660 2.08 35.40 19.11
N LEU A 661 1.82 36.19 18.06
CA LEU A 661 2.24 37.59 17.97
C LEU A 661 1.05 38.57 17.96
N VAL A 662 -0.08 38.16 17.38
CA VAL A 662 -1.30 38.97 17.38
C VAL A 662 -2.04 38.73 18.70
N LYS A 663 -1.86 39.63 19.67
CA LYS A 663 -2.65 39.62 20.91
C LYS A 663 -4.15 39.68 20.56
N GLY A 664 -4.92 38.73 21.11
CA GLY A 664 -6.38 38.81 21.17
C GLY A 664 -6.86 40.00 21.99
#